data_AF-A0A0A1WEP9-F1
#
_entry.id   AF-A0A0A1WEP9-F1
#
_cell.length_a   1.000
_cell.length_b   1.000
_cell.length_c   1.000
_cell.angle_alpha   90.00
_cell.angle_beta   90.00
_cell.angle_gamma   90.00
#
_symmetry.space_group_name_H-M   'P 1'
#
loop_
_entity.id
_entity.type
_entity.pdbx_description
1 polymer ?
#
loop_
_entity_poly.entity_id
_entity_poly.type
_entity_poly.pdbx_seq_one_letter_code
_entity_poly.pdbx_strand_id
1 'polypeptide(L)'
;MRELPKTLSITVTTPGSTVPSGAPSSTGRQASLEDIHLDQFLKTSNYEDTVKQLDIYYGIVKRQLLRFQSPITGLFPVMSTDHEVGSVRDSVYCAAAVWSLYQAYRRIDDDRGKSYELGQSTVKCMRGILECWVKQARRVEVFKQRQSNQYALHSKFHLHTGEEIYADDAYNHLQIDLVSLYIIFLVQMITSGLQIIYTQDEVAFVQNLVYYVERAYRTPDFGMWERGSKYNNGTPEIHASSIGMAKSALEAINGCNLFGEKGASWSVVYVDIDAHNRNRSIFETMLPRESSSKGVDSSLLLTLSFPAFASHEERLVEQTKHNVISRLRGKRGFKRFSRDGFLSKLEEKNRRYYHNGELKDFEGHECEWPLFYIEMIIDGVFKSNSEQIEEYQNELRNCLHTDVNGDPVVTMYYAPDGEGSYVRSPSQSLFLWGQSMFIIAQLLTAGLLHINELDPIRRYLPSYNRPRRGGRYSAFQGTATDLVVQIVLIAESQRLQAMMATYGIQTQTPHEVEPVQIWSSTELIKVYQHLGVNNKVGLTGRPGRPVGSLGTSKVYRICGMTVLCYPLIFEVSDFYLYRDMALLIDDIKTELQFVGKYWRLSGRPTVCLLIREEHMRDPQFKEMLNLLAMLKKGYCDGMKVRIGRLQNLISSSCIEHLDFMNQSNLPDNENAFVQINHEYIGYQSLTDVPKALTYVEQKTSLDHFKNRPTHEIIETMRNTESIYCLCQLWGILLDREGPNFEVNGLSVNQALTQLYHRAGSLRYWRAVRYCSSLLHHIVDSISPFITTVLVNGKELTVGVIGQKETNFDKPMTPAEIQNVMYTTVQPYNVIQAVLQQEVVLYCGRLIATNPSMFRGILKIRVGWVLEAMRLYLQMSGQESIDLENLSPYQVRILLQKVLTVSEWAAEEKLTTLQRRQLEGCLCRVPRHFYNKIWEILQRTQGITTQGHLLPTAPTLTNMSRGEITFSLLVEETLMCIDCPERRQITVELLCIIATILNRNPELHFKQALDIDDIITEAFGMYCKDNNIERQNDNNMTPFYALVYTETTGYLARAAVNKVLQGGALSTLDENGFSNGTDHLHDETCHVS
;
A
#
# COMPACT_ATOMS: atom_id res chain seq x y z
N MET A 1 -7.13 -81.70 5.01
CA MET A 1 -7.27 -81.74 3.53
C MET A 1 -7.04 -80.32 3.05
N ARG A 2 -5.78 -80.01 2.72
CA ARG A 2 -5.20 -79.88 1.36
C ARG A 2 -5.30 -78.40 0.92
N GLU A 3 -4.24 -77.59 0.84
CA GLU A 3 -2.78 -77.84 0.88
C GLU A 3 -1.99 -76.68 1.51
N LEU A 4 -0.84 -77.09 2.05
CA LEU A 4 0.30 -76.44 2.72
C LEU A 4 1.27 -75.76 1.67
N PRO A 5 2.46 -75.19 2.00
CA PRO A 5 2.92 -74.43 3.19
C PRO A 5 4.09 -73.41 3.02
N LYS A 6 4.48 -72.81 4.18
CA LYS A 6 5.85 -72.67 4.78
C LYS A 6 6.74 -71.47 4.36
N THR A 7 6.96 -70.46 5.24
CA THR A 7 7.91 -70.33 6.40
C THR A 7 9.09 -69.42 6.02
N LEU A 8 9.75 -68.62 6.87
CA LEU A 8 10.04 -68.71 8.31
C LEU A 8 10.40 -67.32 8.89
N SER A 9 10.03 -67.14 10.16
CA SER A 9 10.27 -66.04 11.10
C SER A 9 11.69 -66.02 11.70
N ILE A 10 12.18 -64.84 12.13
CA ILE A 10 12.97 -64.69 13.38
C ILE A 10 12.63 -63.34 14.07
N THR A 11 12.42 -63.42 15.38
CA THR A 11 11.90 -62.45 16.36
C THR A 11 12.99 -62.10 17.38
N VAL A 12 13.05 -60.86 17.95
CA VAL A 12 13.52 -60.52 19.33
C VAL A 12 13.06 -59.06 19.65
N THR A 13 11.94 -58.80 20.33
CA THR A 13 11.72 -58.49 21.78
C THR A 13 12.55 -57.36 22.43
N THR A 14 11.82 -56.31 22.86
CA THR A 14 12.15 -55.26 23.83
C THR A 14 11.93 -55.71 25.28
N PRO A 15 12.48 -54.97 26.27
CA PRO A 15 11.82 -54.80 27.56
C PRO A 15 11.67 -53.32 27.95
N GLY A 16 10.55 -52.98 28.61
CA GLY A 16 10.20 -51.62 29.02
C GLY A 16 10.48 -51.29 30.50
N SER A 17 10.32 -50.01 30.86
CA SER A 17 10.04 -49.54 32.23
C SER A 17 9.60 -48.06 32.28
N THR A 18 8.39 -47.84 32.80
CA THR A 18 7.83 -46.79 33.69
C THR A 18 8.46 -45.37 33.88
N VAL A 19 7.54 -44.38 33.88
CA VAL A 19 7.54 -42.89 34.18
C VAL A 19 7.88 -42.60 35.69
N PRO A 20 8.28 -41.40 36.25
CA PRO A 20 7.86 -40.00 35.94
C PRO A 20 8.80 -38.77 36.19
N SER A 21 8.35 -37.60 35.69
CA SER A 21 8.52 -36.19 36.15
C SER A 21 9.90 -35.48 36.26
N GLY A 22 10.00 -34.26 35.69
CA GLY A 22 11.02 -33.24 36.07
C GLY A 22 11.29 -32.13 35.03
N ALA A 23 11.39 -30.88 35.49
CA ALA A 23 11.47 -29.59 34.78
C ALA A 23 12.67 -29.36 33.81
N PRO A 24 12.66 -28.30 32.96
CA PRO A 24 13.55 -28.17 31.80
C PRO A 24 14.90 -27.53 32.14
N SER A 25 15.98 -28.02 31.54
CA SER A 25 17.28 -27.33 31.55
C SER A 25 17.94 -27.34 30.18
N SER A 26 18.54 -26.18 29.90
CA SER A 26 19.26 -25.75 28.71
C SER A 26 20.40 -26.68 28.29
N THR A 27 20.48 -27.03 27.01
CA THR A 27 21.74 -27.42 26.35
C THR A 27 21.76 -26.95 24.89
N GLY A 28 22.88 -26.31 24.53
CA GLY A 28 23.13 -25.78 23.19
C GLY A 28 23.27 -26.89 22.15
N ARG A 29 22.77 -26.62 20.95
CA ARG A 29 22.95 -27.49 19.78
C ARG A 29 24.40 -27.41 19.30
N GLN A 30 25.17 -28.47 19.56
CA GLN A 30 26.31 -28.84 18.72
C GLN A 30 25.77 -29.39 17.38
N ALA A 31 26.32 -28.91 16.27
CA ALA A 31 26.13 -29.54 14.96
C ALA A 31 26.80 -30.92 14.98
N SER A 32 26.06 -31.98 14.65
CA SER A 32 26.62 -33.34 14.57
C SER A 32 27.51 -33.47 13.34
N LEU A 33 28.71 -33.99 13.55
CA LEU A 33 29.71 -34.36 12.54
C LEU A 33 29.26 -35.52 11.62
N GLU A 34 28.04 -36.04 11.80
CA GLU A 34 27.49 -37.17 11.03
C GLU A 34 26.93 -36.75 9.66
N ASP A 35 26.49 -35.49 9.47
CA ASP A 35 26.00 -34.99 8.18
C ASP A 35 27.11 -34.86 7.12
N ILE A 36 28.37 -34.76 7.55
CA ILE A 36 29.53 -34.58 6.67
C ILE A 36 29.93 -35.90 6.00
N HIS A 37 29.56 -37.05 6.58
CA HIS A 37 29.98 -38.37 6.08
C HIS A 37 28.99 -39.03 5.11
N LEU A 38 27.72 -38.61 5.06
CA LEU A 38 26.72 -39.17 4.15
C LEU A 38 26.83 -38.60 2.72
N ASP A 39 27.19 -37.31 2.60
CA ASP A 39 27.34 -36.59 1.32
C ASP A 39 28.55 -37.04 0.49
N GLN A 40 29.49 -37.76 1.11
CA GLN A 40 30.73 -38.20 0.47
C GLN A 40 30.69 -39.65 -0.03
N PHE A 41 29.75 -40.48 0.46
CA PHE A 41 29.63 -41.90 0.07
C PHE A 41 28.64 -42.19 -1.07
N LEU A 42 27.73 -41.25 -1.39
CA LEU A 42 26.75 -41.40 -2.48
C LEU A 42 27.25 -40.93 -3.87
N LYS A 43 28.46 -40.37 -3.95
CA LYS A 43 28.92 -39.61 -5.13
C LYS A 43 29.49 -40.43 -6.30
N THR A 44 29.87 -41.69 -6.12
CA THR A 44 30.65 -42.39 -7.18
C THR A 44 29.83 -43.30 -8.09
N SER A 45 28.63 -43.73 -7.69
CA SER A 45 27.73 -44.56 -8.53
C SER A 45 26.63 -43.76 -9.25
N ASN A 46 26.39 -42.50 -8.86
CA ASN A 46 25.25 -41.68 -9.30
C ASN A 46 25.64 -40.49 -10.20
N TYR A 47 26.95 -40.25 -10.38
CA TYR A 47 27.46 -39.10 -11.14
C TYR A 47 27.11 -39.20 -12.63
N GLU A 48 27.45 -40.32 -13.28
CA GLU A 48 27.19 -40.51 -14.71
C GLU A 48 25.71 -40.40 -15.06
N ASP A 49 24.82 -40.92 -14.21
CA ASP A 49 23.38 -40.85 -14.42
C ASP A 49 22.83 -39.44 -14.21
N THR A 50 23.37 -38.69 -13.23
CA THR A 50 23.07 -37.26 -13.07
C THR A 50 23.49 -36.47 -14.32
N VAL A 51 24.69 -36.71 -14.86
CA VAL A 51 25.16 -36.07 -16.10
C VAL A 51 24.26 -36.43 -17.28
N LYS A 52 23.88 -37.70 -17.45
CA LYS A 52 22.96 -38.13 -18.51
C LYS A 52 21.61 -37.42 -18.40
N GLN A 53 21.05 -37.29 -17.20
CA GLN A 53 19.78 -36.57 -17.00
C GLN A 53 19.91 -35.08 -17.34
N LEU A 54 20.98 -34.42 -16.88
CA LEU A 54 21.23 -33.02 -17.23
C LEU A 54 21.41 -32.83 -18.74
N ASP A 55 22.04 -33.78 -19.42
CA ASP A 55 22.25 -33.75 -20.88
C ASP A 55 20.94 -33.84 -21.66
N ILE A 56 19.94 -34.54 -21.13
CA ILE A 56 18.58 -34.54 -21.69
C ILE A 56 17.97 -33.14 -21.60
N TYR A 57 18.01 -32.51 -20.42
CA TYR A 57 17.49 -31.15 -20.22
C TYR A 57 18.28 -30.10 -21.03
N TYR A 58 19.59 -30.29 -21.19
CA TYR A 58 20.41 -29.46 -22.07
C TYR A 58 19.95 -29.56 -23.53
N GLY A 59 19.67 -30.76 -24.01
CA GLY A 59 19.06 -30.98 -25.33
C GLY A 59 17.72 -30.25 -25.48
N ILE A 60 16.84 -30.38 -24.48
CA ILE A 60 15.53 -29.71 -24.45
C ILE A 60 15.71 -28.18 -24.49
N VAL A 61 16.53 -27.62 -23.60
CA VAL A 61 16.81 -26.16 -23.53
C VAL A 61 17.39 -25.65 -24.85
N LYS A 62 18.31 -26.38 -25.49
CA LYS A 62 18.87 -26.00 -26.79
C LYS A 62 17.82 -25.98 -27.89
N ARG A 63 16.96 -26.99 -27.97
CA ARG A 63 15.94 -27.13 -29.02
C ARG A 63 14.73 -26.21 -28.83
N GLN A 64 14.27 -26.03 -27.59
CA GLN A 64 13.01 -25.37 -27.26
C GLN A 64 13.15 -23.94 -26.74
N LEU A 65 14.31 -23.55 -26.19
CA LEU A 65 14.55 -22.18 -25.72
C LEU A 65 15.65 -21.49 -26.54
N LEU A 66 16.91 -21.93 -26.43
CA LEU A 66 18.08 -21.19 -26.94
C LEU A 66 18.07 -20.99 -28.46
N ARG A 67 17.43 -21.89 -29.22
CA ARG A 67 17.21 -21.71 -30.66
C ARG A 67 16.43 -20.42 -30.99
N PHE A 68 15.58 -19.95 -30.08
CA PHE A 68 14.77 -18.73 -30.23
C PHE A 68 15.38 -17.53 -29.53
N GLN A 69 16.57 -17.66 -28.93
CA GLN A 69 17.31 -16.52 -28.41
C GLN A 69 17.86 -15.68 -29.57
N SER A 70 17.61 -14.37 -29.54
CA SER A 70 18.20 -13.46 -30.51
C SER A 70 19.73 -13.48 -30.43
N PRO A 71 20.44 -13.73 -31.54
CA PRO A 71 21.91 -13.75 -31.54
C PRO A 71 22.52 -12.35 -31.40
N ILE A 72 21.73 -11.29 -31.52
CA ILE A 72 22.21 -9.91 -31.37
C ILE A 72 21.90 -9.42 -29.97
N THR A 73 20.61 -9.33 -29.63
CA THR A 73 20.16 -8.73 -28.36
C THR A 73 20.13 -9.74 -27.22
N GLY A 74 20.05 -11.04 -27.48
CA GLY A 74 19.81 -12.05 -26.44
C GLY A 74 18.36 -12.16 -25.95
N LEU A 75 17.43 -11.34 -26.48
CA LEU A 75 16.01 -11.37 -26.14
C LEU A 75 15.30 -12.61 -26.70
N PHE A 76 14.14 -12.92 -26.12
CA PHE A 76 13.22 -13.98 -26.53
C PHE A 76 11.83 -13.41 -26.86
N PRO A 77 11.12 -14.00 -27.83
CA PRO A 77 9.71 -13.68 -28.09
C PRO A 77 8.77 -14.31 -27.04
N VAL A 78 7.47 -13.97 -27.11
CA VAL A 78 6.43 -14.67 -26.31
C VAL A 78 6.18 -16.07 -26.85
N MET A 79 5.99 -16.16 -28.17
CA MET A 79 5.74 -17.39 -28.90
C MET A 79 6.93 -17.70 -29.81
N SER A 80 7.29 -18.97 -29.96
CA SER A 80 8.41 -19.39 -30.81
C SER A 80 8.28 -19.05 -32.30
N THR A 81 7.08 -18.68 -32.74
CA THR A 81 6.76 -18.27 -34.13
C THR A 81 6.94 -16.78 -34.37
N ASP A 82 7.15 -15.98 -33.33
CA ASP A 82 7.40 -14.55 -33.47
C ASP A 82 8.89 -14.32 -33.70
N HIS A 83 9.21 -13.64 -34.80
CA HIS A 83 10.57 -13.37 -35.25
C HIS A 83 10.92 -11.88 -35.20
N GLU A 84 9.98 -11.03 -34.77
CA GLU A 84 10.13 -9.58 -34.80
C GLU A 84 10.07 -8.97 -33.40
N VAL A 85 9.22 -9.49 -32.51
CA VAL A 85 8.97 -8.87 -31.20
C VAL A 85 9.66 -9.67 -30.08
N GLY A 86 10.58 -9.03 -29.39
CA GLY A 86 11.14 -9.50 -28.12
C GLY A 86 10.29 -9.04 -26.94
N SER A 87 10.08 -9.93 -25.97
CA SER A 87 9.36 -9.65 -24.72
C SER A 87 10.28 -9.70 -23.52
N VAL A 88 10.32 -8.64 -22.71
CA VAL A 88 11.18 -8.61 -21.53
C VAL A 88 10.79 -9.69 -20.51
N ARG A 89 9.49 -9.89 -20.24
CA ARG A 89 9.02 -10.86 -19.23
C ARG A 89 9.46 -12.28 -19.58
N ASP A 90 9.11 -12.68 -20.80
CA ASP A 90 9.41 -14.02 -21.33
C ASP A 90 10.92 -14.22 -21.44
N SER A 91 11.67 -13.17 -21.82
CA SER A 91 13.14 -13.19 -21.81
C SER A 91 13.72 -13.47 -20.43
N VAL A 92 13.20 -12.83 -19.37
CA VAL A 92 13.65 -13.08 -17.99
C VAL A 92 13.37 -14.52 -17.55
N TYR A 93 12.18 -15.06 -17.84
CA TYR A 93 11.87 -16.46 -17.51
C TYR A 93 12.69 -17.46 -18.34
N CYS A 94 12.93 -17.20 -19.62
CA CYS A 94 13.84 -18.00 -20.44
C CYS A 94 15.26 -17.99 -19.87
N ALA A 95 15.76 -16.82 -19.52
CA ALA A 95 17.06 -16.67 -18.87
C ALA A 95 17.11 -17.40 -17.52
N ALA A 96 16.02 -17.40 -16.74
CA ALA A 96 15.91 -18.11 -15.47
C ALA A 96 15.94 -19.64 -15.65
N ALA A 97 15.31 -20.19 -16.68
CA ALA A 97 15.36 -21.62 -16.98
C ALA A 97 16.76 -22.07 -17.45
N VAL A 98 17.39 -21.29 -18.34
CA VAL A 98 18.77 -21.52 -18.79
C VAL A 98 19.74 -21.42 -17.60
N TRP A 99 19.54 -20.43 -16.73
CA TRP A 99 20.33 -20.23 -15.51
C TRP A 99 20.15 -21.37 -14.49
N SER A 100 18.92 -21.88 -14.36
CA SER A 100 18.63 -23.03 -13.50
C SER A 100 19.41 -24.27 -13.92
N LEU A 101 19.48 -24.54 -15.23
CA LEU A 101 20.30 -25.63 -15.76
C LEU A 101 21.80 -25.36 -15.59
N TYR A 102 22.25 -24.11 -15.78
CA TYR A 102 23.61 -23.69 -15.48
C TYR A 102 24.01 -24.00 -14.02
N GLN A 103 23.14 -23.68 -13.06
CA GLN A 103 23.39 -23.95 -11.63
C GLN A 103 23.49 -25.46 -11.37
N ALA A 104 22.62 -26.26 -11.99
CA ALA A 104 22.65 -27.71 -11.87
C ALA A 104 23.96 -28.32 -12.42
N TYR A 105 24.46 -27.85 -13.57
CA TYR A 105 25.77 -28.27 -14.10
C TYR A 105 26.93 -27.78 -13.24
N ARG A 106 26.87 -26.56 -12.73
CA ARG A 106 27.93 -26.01 -11.90
C ARG A 106 28.12 -26.79 -10.60
N ARG A 107 27.07 -27.41 -10.07
CA ARG A 107 27.14 -28.26 -8.88
C ARG A 107 28.03 -29.50 -9.08
N ILE A 108 28.13 -30.01 -10.31
CA ILE A 108 28.89 -31.23 -10.64
C ILE A 108 30.33 -30.95 -11.12
N ASP A 109 30.71 -29.69 -11.34
CA ASP A 109 32.07 -29.19 -11.63
C ASP A 109 32.77 -29.71 -12.92
N ASP A 110 32.23 -30.73 -13.61
CA ASP A 110 32.76 -31.23 -14.90
C ASP A 110 31.64 -31.52 -15.93
N ASP A 111 31.41 -30.55 -16.82
CA ASP A 111 30.33 -30.58 -17.81
C ASP A 111 30.78 -30.33 -19.26
N ARG A 112 32.10 -30.37 -19.49
CA ARG A 112 32.73 -30.14 -20.80
C ARG A 112 32.41 -28.77 -21.44
N GLY A 113 32.13 -27.75 -20.62
CA GLY A 113 31.92 -26.36 -21.05
C GLY A 113 30.45 -25.95 -21.23
N LYS A 114 29.49 -26.84 -20.94
CA LYS A 114 28.05 -26.56 -21.10
C LYS A 114 27.56 -25.45 -20.16
N SER A 115 28.00 -25.43 -18.91
CA SER A 115 27.70 -24.41 -17.90
C SER A 115 28.22 -23.06 -18.36
N TYR A 116 29.43 -23.00 -18.92
CA TYR A 116 29.94 -21.75 -19.46
C TYR A 116 29.03 -21.21 -20.58
N GLU A 117 28.61 -22.08 -21.52
CA GLU A 117 27.69 -21.69 -22.60
C GLU A 117 26.34 -21.18 -22.07
N LEU A 118 25.71 -21.94 -21.18
CA LEU A 118 24.43 -21.59 -20.56
C LEU A 118 24.53 -20.27 -19.78
N GLY A 119 25.59 -20.12 -18.98
CA GLY A 119 25.87 -18.90 -18.22
C GLY A 119 26.04 -17.68 -19.11
N GLN A 120 26.79 -17.79 -20.21
CA GLN A 120 26.96 -16.69 -21.17
C GLN A 120 25.66 -16.36 -21.92
N SER A 121 24.84 -17.36 -22.25
CA SER A 121 23.51 -17.13 -22.83
C SER A 121 22.58 -16.36 -21.88
N THR A 122 22.55 -16.73 -20.60
CA THR A 122 21.81 -16.01 -19.55
C THR A 122 22.31 -14.56 -19.43
N VAL A 123 23.63 -14.37 -19.32
CA VAL A 123 24.24 -13.03 -19.23
C VAL A 123 23.87 -12.17 -20.43
N LYS A 124 23.95 -12.72 -21.64
CA LYS A 124 23.58 -12.02 -22.88
C LYS A 124 22.12 -11.57 -22.87
N CYS A 125 21.19 -12.42 -22.44
CA CYS A 125 19.78 -12.05 -22.34
C CYS A 125 19.56 -10.89 -21.35
N MET A 126 20.09 -11.01 -20.13
CA MET A 126 19.91 -10.00 -19.09
C MET A 126 20.56 -8.66 -19.42
N ARG A 127 21.70 -8.70 -20.13
CA ARG A 127 22.37 -7.52 -20.67
C ARG A 127 21.61 -6.89 -21.84
N GLY A 128 21.05 -7.71 -22.74
CA GLY A 128 20.18 -7.24 -23.81
C GLY A 128 19.02 -6.38 -23.33
N ILE A 129 18.33 -6.86 -22.29
CA ILE A 129 17.25 -6.09 -21.64
C ILE A 129 17.79 -4.76 -21.08
N LEU A 130 18.93 -4.80 -20.38
CA LEU A 130 19.55 -3.61 -19.82
C LEU A 130 19.91 -2.59 -20.91
N GLU A 131 20.52 -3.05 -22.00
CA GLU A 131 20.93 -2.19 -23.11
C GLU A 131 19.71 -1.53 -23.78
N CYS A 132 18.60 -2.27 -23.95
CA CYS A 132 17.34 -1.70 -24.45
C CYS A 132 16.82 -0.60 -23.50
N TRP A 133 16.85 -0.82 -22.19
CA TRP A 133 16.37 0.17 -21.21
C TRP A 133 17.33 1.35 -20.99
N VAL A 134 18.63 1.17 -21.11
CA VAL A 134 19.61 2.27 -21.02
C VAL A 134 19.39 3.28 -22.15
N LYS A 135 19.03 2.83 -23.37
CA LYS A 135 18.60 3.73 -24.46
C LYS A 135 17.36 4.57 -24.09
N GLN A 136 16.56 4.09 -23.15
CA GLN A 136 15.36 4.75 -22.62
C GLN A 136 15.60 5.55 -21.32
N ALA A 137 16.85 5.84 -20.93
CA ALA A 137 17.13 6.53 -19.66
C ALA A 137 16.39 7.85 -19.46
N ARG A 138 16.14 8.62 -20.53
CA ARG A 138 15.33 9.84 -20.47
C ARG A 138 13.91 9.59 -19.95
N ARG A 139 13.31 8.44 -20.31
CA ARG A 139 11.98 8.03 -19.81
C ARG A 139 12.03 7.81 -18.29
N VAL A 140 13.03 7.10 -17.80
CA VAL A 140 13.25 6.88 -16.35
C VAL A 140 13.38 8.21 -15.59
N GLU A 141 14.14 9.16 -16.13
CA GLU A 141 14.33 10.48 -15.53
C GLU A 141 13.00 11.22 -15.33
N VAL A 142 12.16 11.29 -16.37
CA VAL A 142 10.85 11.95 -16.31
C VAL A 142 9.87 11.15 -15.45
N PHE A 143 9.94 9.82 -15.49
CA PHE A 143 9.07 8.93 -14.72
C PHE A 143 9.23 9.14 -13.21
N LYS A 144 10.44 9.41 -12.71
CA LYS A 144 10.68 9.72 -11.28
C LYS A 144 9.83 10.88 -10.75
N GLN A 145 9.40 11.79 -11.62
CA GLN A 145 8.59 12.96 -11.30
C GLN A 145 7.09 12.72 -11.56
N ARG A 146 6.74 12.17 -12.73
CA ARG A 146 5.35 12.12 -13.22
C ARG A 146 4.65 10.77 -13.05
N GLN A 147 5.39 9.67 -13.00
CA GLN A 147 4.88 8.31 -12.80
C GLN A 147 3.71 7.92 -13.72
N SER A 148 3.76 8.35 -14.99
CA SER A 148 2.69 8.13 -15.97
C SER A 148 3.08 7.14 -17.07
N ASN A 149 2.06 6.58 -17.74
CA ASN A 149 2.21 5.62 -18.84
C ASN A 149 3.08 6.13 -19.99
N GLN A 150 2.98 7.43 -20.34
CA GLN A 150 3.76 8.07 -21.40
C GLN A 150 5.28 7.99 -21.19
N TYR A 151 5.73 7.93 -19.93
CA TYR A 151 7.16 7.88 -19.60
C TYR A 151 7.58 6.52 -19.05
N ALA A 152 6.74 5.50 -19.22
CA ALA A 152 7.07 4.15 -18.79
C ALA A 152 8.19 3.56 -19.65
N LEU A 153 8.99 2.69 -19.04
CA LEU A 153 9.90 1.82 -19.76
C LEU A 153 9.11 0.84 -20.63
N HIS A 154 9.58 0.61 -21.85
CA HIS A 154 8.94 -0.35 -22.74
C HIS A 154 9.16 -1.78 -22.25
N SER A 155 8.12 -2.59 -22.43
CA SER A 155 8.08 -4.02 -22.10
C SER A 155 8.34 -4.94 -23.31
N LYS A 156 8.26 -4.38 -24.52
CA LYS A 156 8.47 -5.06 -25.80
C LYS A 156 9.45 -4.26 -26.65
N PHE A 157 10.32 -4.96 -27.36
CA PHE A 157 11.35 -4.37 -28.22
C PHE A 157 11.45 -5.15 -29.53
N HIS A 158 12.05 -4.56 -30.55
CA HIS A 158 12.37 -5.31 -31.75
C HIS A 158 13.45 -6.37 -31.43
N LEU A 159 13.16 -7.63 -31.71
CA LEU A 159 13.90 -8.81 -31.27
C LEU A 159 15.38 -8.78 -31.69
N HIS A 160 15.67 -8.26 -32.87
CA HIS A 160 17.04 -8.27 -33.43
C HIS A 160 17.82 -6.98 -33.26
N THR A 161 17.15 -5.84 -33.01
CA THR A 161 17.82 -4.52 -32.92
C THR A 161 17.78 -3.93 -31.52
N GLY A 162 16.82 -4.35 -30.69
CA GLY A 162 16.58 -3.79 -29.36
C GLY A 162 16.07 -2.35 -29.40
N GLU A 163 15.48 -1.93 -30.52
CA GLU A 163 14.82 -0.63 -30.68
C GLU A 163 13.35 -0.70 -30.24
N GLU A 164 12.76 0.48 -29.97
CA GLU A 164 11.33 0.61 -29.68
C GLU A 164 10.49 0.08 -30.86
N ILE A 165 9.53 -0.81 -30.59
CA ILE A 165 8.70 -1.45 -31.62
C ILE A 165 7.25 -0.97 -31.62
N TYR A 166 6.71 -0.65 -30.44
CA TYR A 166 5.37 -0.11 -30.29
C TYR A 166 5.42 1.31 -29.74
N ALA A 167 4.51 2.16 -30.22
CA ALA A 167 4.30 3.48 -29.66
C ALA A 167 3.53 3.40 -28.33
N ASP A 168 3.70 4.41 -27.47
CA ASP A 168 3.09 4.45 -26.13
C ASP A 168 1.56 4.42 -26.14
N ASP A 169 0.94 4.95 -27.20
CA ASP A 169 -0.49 4.92 -27.43
C ASP A 169 -0.97 3.59 -28.02
N ALA A 170 -0.08 2.81 -28.65
CA ALA A 170 -0.37 1.51 -29.26
C ALA A 170 -0.20 0.33 -28.29
N TYR A 171 0.58 0.48 -27.21
CA TYR A 171 0.84 -0.59 -26.25
C TYR A 171 0.91 -0.14 -24.80
N ASN A 172 0.44 -0.99 -23.89
CA ASN A 172 0.39 -0.73 -22.45
C ASN A 172 1.73 -1.08 -21.77
N HIS A 173 2.75 -0.21 -21.93
CA HIS A 173 4.10 -0.49 -21.43
C HIS A 173 4.30 -0.34 -19.92
N LEU A 174 3.45 0.42 -19.23
CA LEU A 174 3.60 0.65 -17.78
C LEU A 174 3.31 -0.63 -16.99
N GLN A 175 4.37 -1.35 -16.63
CA GLN A 175 4.37 -2.61 -15.88
C GLN A 175 5.43 -2.56 -14.78
N ILE A 176 5.02 -2.31 -13.54
CA ILE A 176 5.96 -2.21 -12.42
C ILE A 176 6.45 -3.60 -12.00
N ASP A 177 5.59 -4.61 -12.10
CA ASP A 177 5.93 -6.00 -11.83
C ASP A 177 7.07 -6.51 -12.75
N LEU A 178 7.07 -6.11 -14.02
CA LEU A 178 8.09 -6.49 -14.99
C LEU A 178 9.49 -6.01 -14.61
N VAL A 179 9.63 -4.71 -14.32
CA VAL A 179 10.93 -4.13 -13.92
C VAL A 179 11.41 -4.76 -12.60
N SER A 180 10.47 -5.03 -11.70
CA SER A 180 10.73 -5.69 -10.43
C SER A 180 11.20 -7.13 -10.60
N LEU A 181 10.58 -7.90 -11.52
CA LEU A 181 10.99 -9.25 -11.88
C LEU A 181 12.43 -9.29 -12.42
N TYR A 182 12.79 -8.34 -13.28
CA TYR A 182 14.16 -8.19 -13.77
C TYR A 182 15.15 -7.97 -12.62
N ILE A 183 14.86 -7.04 -11.71
CA ILE A 183 15.71 -6.74 -10.54
C ILE A 183 15.89 -7.99 -9.66
N ILE A 184 14.81 -8.72 -9.43
CA ILE A 184 14.82 -9.96 -8.64
C ILE A 184 15.81 -10.97 -9.21
N PHE A 185 15.72 -11.27 -10.51
CA PHE A 185 16.59 -12.25 -11.15
C PHE A 185 18.00 -11.70 -11.37
N LEU A 186 18.17 -10.41 -11.63
CA LEU A 186 19.48 -9.76 -11.70
C LEU A 186 20.27 -10.00 -10.41
N VAL A 187 19.63 -9.77 -9.25
CA VAL A 187 20.26 -10.01 -7.94
C VAL A 187 20.57 -11.49 -7.75
N GLN A 188 19.63 -12.40 -8.03
CA GLN A 188 19.86 -13.84 -7.86
C GLN A 188 21.00 -14.35 -8.74
N MET A 189 21.05 -13.95 -10.01
CA MET A 189 22.08 -14.35 -10.98
C MET A 189 23.46 -13.77 -10.61
N ILE A 190 23.56 -12.50 -10.23
CA ILE A 190 24.82 -11.90 -9.74
C ILE A 190 25.28 -12.59 -8.46
N THR A 191 24.35 -12.86 -7.55
CA THR A 191 24.63 -13.53 -6.27
C THR A 191 25.07 -14.99 -6.49
N SER A 192 24.66 -15.62 -7.58
CA SER A 192 25.18 -16.93 -7.98
C SER A 192 26.62 -16.84 -8.48
N GLY A 193 27.07 -15.70 -9.01
CA GLY A 193 28.43 -15.50 -9.53
C GLY A 193 28.50 -15.10 -11.01
N LEU A 194 27.35 -14.90 -11.67
CA LEU A 194 27.33 -14.37 -13.03
C LEU A 194 27.65 -12.87 -13.05
N GLN A 195 28.48 -12.43 -13.99
CA GLN A 195 28.81 -11.03 -14.19
C GLN A 195 27.91 -10.44 -15.28
N ILE A 196 26.90 -9.65 -14.87
CA ILE A 196 25.91 -9.05 -15.77
C ILE A 196 26.18 -7.56 -15.99
N ILE A 197 26.53 -6.82 -14.93
CA ILE A 197 26.83 -5.38 -14.96
C ILE A 197 28.34 -5.19 -15.10
N TYR A 198 28.78 -4.30 -15.99
CA TYR A 198 30.20 -4.09 -16.33
C TYR A 198 30.70 -2.67 -16.07
N THR A 199 29.82 -1.68 -16.08
CA THR A 199 30.22 -0.26 -15.99
C THR A 199 29.53 0.48 -14.85
N GLN A 200 30.15 1.56 -14.38
CA GLN A 200 29.54 2.44 -13.40
C GLN A 200 28.29 3.16 -13.96
N ASP A 201 28.24 3.38 -15.27
CA ASP A 201 27.09 3.97 -15.94
C ASP A 201 25.85 3.06 -15.82
N GLU A 202 26.04 1.74 -16.01
CA GLU A 202 25.00 0.73 -15.78
C GLU A 202 24.61 0.62 -14.30
N VAL A 203 25.56 0.73 -13.36
CA VAL A 203 25.27 0.77 -11.92
C VAL A 203 24.33 1.94 -11.58
N ALA A 204 24.63 3.13 -12.08
CA ALA A 204 23.79 4.30 -11.88
C ALA A 204 22.40 4.12 -12.51
N PHE A 205 22.32 3.49 -13.68
CA PHE A 205 21.04 3.17 -14.31
C PHE A 205 20.20 2.21 -13.44
N VAL A 206 20.78 1.11 -12.96
CA VAL A 206 20.10 0.16 -12.07
C VAL A 206 19.66 0.83 -10.76
N GLN A 207 20.47 1.74 -10.20
CA GLN A 207 20.06 2.56 -9.04
C GLN A 207 18.85 3.46 -9.35
N ASN A 208 18.70 3.94 -10.60
CA ASN A 208 17.50 4.71 -11.00
C ASN A 208 16.29 3.80 -11.27
N LEU A 209 16.49 2.53 -11.66
CA LEU A 209 15.39 1.54 -11.70
C LEU A 209 14.80 1.28 -10.31
N VAL A 210 15.61 1.38 -9.25
CA VAL A 210 15.10 1.36 -7.86
C VAL A 210 14.10 2.50 -7.66
N TYR A 211 14.42 3.73 -8.06
CA TYR A 211 13.51 4.89 -7.92
C TYR A 211 12.27 4.79 -8.79
N TYR A 212 12.34 4.03 -9.89
CA TYR A 212 11.23 3.71 -10.77
C TYR A 212 10.20 2.81 -10.05
N VAL A 213 10.64 1.76 -9.36
CA VAL A 213 9.75 0.80 -8.66
C VAL A 213 9.45 1.17 -7.20
N GLU A 214 10.24 2.03 -6.58
CA GLU A 214 10.14 2.44 -5.16
C GLU A 214 8.74 2.90 -4.74
N ARG A 215 7.98 3.48 -5.66
CA ARG A 215 6.64 4.05 -5.41
C ARG A 215 5.49 3.21 -5.96
N ALA A 216 5.70 1.91 -6.20
CA ALA A 216 4.67 1.00 -6.70
C ALA A 216 3.34 1.08 -5.93
N TYR A 217 3.40 1.24 -4.60
CA TYR A 217 2.25 1.41 -3.69
C TYR A 217 1.28 2.56 -4.05
N ARG A 218 1.67 3.47 -4.93
CA ARG A 218 0.87 4.63 -5.36
C ARG A 218 0.91 4.89 -6.87
N THR A 219 1.43 3.95 -7.66
CA THR A 219 1.57 4.10 -9.11
C THR A 219 0.67 3.07 -9.80
N PRO A 220 -0.53 3.48 -10.25
CA PRO A 220 -1.39 2.63 -11.05
C PRO A 220 -0.67 2.19 -12.34
N ASP A 221 -0.73 0.91 -12.67
CA ASP A 221 -0.09 0.32 -13.84
C ASP A 221 -1.06 -0.60 -14.60
N PHE A 222 -0.60 -1.24 -15.68
CA PHE A 222 -1.42 -2.17 -16.46
C PHE A 222 -1.39 -3.61 -15.93
N GLY A 223 -0.68 -3.85 -14.83
CA GLY A 223 -0.50 -5.15 -14.20
C GLY A 223 0.19 -6.19 -15.10
N MET A 224 0.31 -7.40 -14.55
CA MET A 224 0.95 -8.54 -15.21
C MET A 224 0.33 -8.91 -16.57
N TRP A 225 -0.97 -8.64 -16.73
CA TRP A 225 -1.77 -8.96 -17.91
C TRP A 225 -1.89 -7.83 -18.92
N GLU A 226 -1.22 -6.70 -18.68
CA GLU A 226 -1.08 -5.59 -19.64
C GLU A 226 -2.42 -4.92 -20.04
N ARG A 227 -3.44 -5.05 -19.17
CA ARG A 227 -4.81 -4.59 -19.42
C ARG A 227 -5.29 -3.48 -18.48
N GLY A 228 -4.61 -3.29 -17.35
CA GLY A 228 -5.07 -2.33 -16.33
C GLY A 228 -6.34 -2.86 -15.69
N SER A 229 -7.42 -2.09 -15.71
CA SER A 229 -8.72 -2.53 -15.19
C SER A 229 -9.23 -3.83 -15.83
N LYS A 230 -10.09 -4.56 -15.11
CA LYS A 230 -10.82 -5.72 -15.63
C LYS A 230 -11.60 -5.40 -16.93
N TYR A 231 -12.01 -4.15 -17.09
CA TYR A 231 -12.76 -3.67 -18.25
C TYR A 231 -11.91 -3.53 -19.51
N ASN A 232 -10.58 -3.59 -19.41
CA ASN A 232 -9.65 -3.41 -20.52
C ASN A 232 -10.05 -2.21 -21.40
N ASN A 233 -10.07 -1.02 -20.79
CA ASN A 233 -10.49 0.24 -21.41
C ASN A 233 -9.36 1.28 -21.41
N GLY A 234 -8.11 0.86 -21.20
CA GLY A 234 -6.94 1.73 -21.11
C GLY A 234 -6.72 2.38 -19.73
N THR A 235 -7.53 2.04 -18.72
CA THR A 235 -7.40 2.58 -17.37
C THR A 235 -6.44 1.76 -16.53
N PRO A 236 -5.31 2.31 -16.04
CA PRO A 236 -4.42 1.62 -15.11
C PRO A 236 -5.00 1.57 -13.70
N GLU A 237 -4.60 0.57 -12.91
CA GLU A 237 -5.05 0.37 -11.52
C GLU A 237 -3.87 0.02 -10.60
N ILE A 238 -4.08 0.14 -9.28
CA ILE A 238 -3.11 -0.36 -8.30
C ILE A 238 -3.30 -1.88 -8.19
N HIS A 239 -2.24 -2.63 -8.53
CA HIS A 239 -2.21 -4.09 -8.55
C HIS A 239 -1.39 -4.62 -7.36
N ALA A 240 -1.98 -5.49 -6.54
CA ALA A 240 -1.28 -6.14 -5.44
C ALA A 240 -0.10 -6.98 -5.95
N SER A 241 -0.25 -7.66 -7.09
CA SER A 241 0.83 -8.38 -7.77
C SER A 241 2.04 -7.48 -8.09
N SER A 242 1.81 -6.28 -8.67
CA SER A 242 2.87 -5.31 -8.96
C SER A 242 3.55 -4.76 -7.71
N ILE A 243 2.78 -4.43 -6.67
CA ILE A 243 3.34 -3.91 -5.41
C ILE A 243 4.16 -4.99 -4.71
N GLY A 244 3.66 -6.22 -4.65
CA GLY A 244 4.37 -7.34 -4.03
C GLY A 244 5.67 -7.67 -4.74
N MET A 245 5.67 -7.68 -6.07
CA MET A 245 6.89 -7.87 -6.87
C MET A 245 7.90 -6.74 -6.64
N ALA A 246 7.45 -5.47 -6.63
CA ALA A 246 8.29 -4.31 -6.33
C ALA A 246 8.88 -4.37 -4.92
N LYS A 247 8.06 -4.71 -3.92
CA LYS A 247 8.52 -4.92 -2.54
C LYS A 247 9.63 -5.98 -2.49
N SER A 248 9.46 -7.11 -3.17
CA SER A 248 10.47 -8.17 -3.22
C SER A 248 11.74 -7.76 -3.97
N ALA A 249 11.62 -6.95 -5.03
CA ALA A 249 12.76 -6.40 -5.76
C ALA A 249 13.58 -5.44 -4.90
N LEU A 250 12.91 -4.50 -4.22
CA LEU A 250 13.52 -3.55 -3.28
C LEU A 250 14.22 -4.29 -2.13
N GLU A 251 13.59 -5.34 -1.59
CA GLU A 251 14.19 -6.17 -0.54
C GLU A 251 15.43 -6.94 -1.04
N ALA A 252 15.39 -7.44 -2.28
CA ALA A 252 16.48 -8.22 -2.85
C ALA A 252 17.73 -7.38 -3.15
N ILE A 253 17.53 -6.20 -3.76
CA ILE A 253 18.60 -5.36 -4.30
C ILE A 253 19.27 -4.47 -3.24
N ASN A 254 18.61 -4.18 -2.11
CA ASN A 254 19.20 -3.34 -1.07
C ASN A 254 20.53 -3.94 -0.54
N GLY A 255 21.58 -3.12 -0.57
CA GLY A 255 22.93 -3.52 -0.17
C GLY A 255 23.58 -4.53 -1.13
N CYS A 256 23.00 -4.80 -2.30
CA CYS A 256 23.60 -5.68 -3.31
C CYS A 256 24.73 -4.97 -4.03
N ASN A 257 25.88 -5.63 -4.17
CA ASN A 257 26.97 -5.17 -5.01
C ASN A 257 26.79 -5.70 -6.44
N LEU A 258 26.58 -4.81 -7.41
CA LEU A 258 26.28 -5.20 -8.80
C LEU A 258 27.48 -5.82 -9.53
N PHE A 259 28.70 -5.68 -9.00
CA PHE A 259 29.91 -6.35 -9.50
C PHE A 259 30.21 -7.66 -8.76
N GLY A 260 29.26 -8.15 -7.96
CA GLY A 260 29.40 -9.37 -7.17
C GLY A 260 30.34 -9.20 -5.98
N GLU A 261 30.91 -10.31 -5.51
CA GLU A 261 31.75 -10.34 -4.29
C GLU A 261 33.05 -9.52 -4.39
N LYS A 262 33.50 -9.23 -5.61
CA LYS A 262 34.73 -8.47 -5.88
C LYS A 262 34.49 -6.96 -6.09
N GLY A 263 33.25 -6.50 -5.97
CA GLY A 263 32.90 -5.09 -6.20
C GLY A 263 33.31 -4.16 -5.07
N ALA A 264 33.43 -2.87 -5.38
CA ALA A 264 33.75 -1.81 -4.42
C ALA A 264 32.48 -1.20 -3.80
N SER A 265 32.62 -0.27 -2.84
CA SER A 265 31.47 0.35 -2.15
C SER A 265 30.59 1.21 -3.08
N TRP A 266 31.13 1.80 -4.14
CA TRP A 266 30.36 2.61 -5.09
C TRP A 266 29.48 1.79 -6.06
N SER A 267 29.63 0.47 -6.13
CA SER A 267 28.75 -0.43 -6.92
C SER A 267 27.61 -1.03 -6.10
N VAL A 268 27.43 -0.55 -4.87
CA VAL A 268 26.36 -0.97 -3.96
C VAL A 268 25.10 -0.17 -4.27
N VAL A 269 23.97 -0.87 -4.38
CA VAL A 269 22.65 -0.26 -4.58
C VAL A 269 21.97 -0.04 -3.23
N TYR A 270 21.35 1.13 -3.06
CA TYR A 270 20.63 1.51 -1.84
C TYR A 270 19.14 1.70 -2.12
N VAL A 271 18.34 1.35 -1.11
CA VAL A 271 16.88 1.44 -1.13
C VAL A 271 16.42 2.27 0.06
N ASP A 272 15.43 3.13 -0.17
CA ASP A 272 14.68 3.79 0.90
C ASP A 272 13.82 2.77 1.65
N ILE A 273 14.14 2.57 2.92
CA ILE A 273 13.52 1.55 3.76
C ILE A 273 12.08 1.93 4.13
N ASP A 274 11.78 3.23 4.23
CA ASP A 274 10.43 3.71 4.46
C ASP A 274 9.56 3.45 3.22
N ALA A 275 10.10 3.64 2.01
CA ALA A 275 9.39 3.31 0.79
C ALA A 275 9.15 1.79 0.66
N HIS A 276 10.15 0.96 0.96
CA HIS A 276 9.96 -0.49 1.03
C HIS A 276 8.85 -0.86 2.04
N ASN A 277 8.84 -0.25 3.24
CA ASN A 277 7.82 -0.53 4.24
C ASN A 277 6.41 -0.10 3.80
N ARG A 278 6.28 1.02 3.09
CA ARG A 278 5.01 1.44 2.49
C ARG A 278 4.52 0.41 1.48
N ASN A 279 5.35 -0.04 0.54
CA ASN A 279 4.96 -1.12 -0.39
C ASN A 279 4.52 -2.38 0.35
N ARG A 280 5.23 -2.77 1.40
CA ARG A 280 4.85 -3.93 2.23
C ARG A 280 3.48 -3.75 2.89
N SER A 281 3.29 -2.66 3.64
CA SER A 281 2.05 -2.44 4.39
C SER A 281 0.85 -2.34 3.45
N ILE A 282 1.00 -1.65 2.32
CA ILE A 282 -0.03 -1.55 1.29
C ILE A 282 -0.33 -2.91 0.67
N PHE A 283 0.69 -3.70 0.30
CA PHE A 283 0.52 -5.04 -0.24
C PHE A 283 -0.23 -5.96 0.71
N GLU A 284 0.21 -6.06 1.98
CA GLU A 284 -0.42 -6.88 3.01
C GLU A 284 -1.87 -6.41 3.28
N THR A 285 -2.16 -5.11 3.17
CA THR A 285 -3.52 -4.54 3.33
C THR A 285 -4.45 -4.87 2.15
N MET A 286 -3.92 -4.96 0.92
CA MET A 286 -4.74 -5.27 -0.25
C MET A 286 -5.19 -6.73 -0.29
N LEU A 287 -4.33 -7.65 0.16
CA LEU A 287 -4.64 -9.08 0.14
C LEU A 287 -5.89 -9.41 0.97
N PRO A 288 -6.73 -10.37 0.51
CA PRO A 288 -6.51 -11.28 -0.63
C PRO A 288 -6.94 -10.73 -1.99
N ARG A 289 -7.26 -9.42 -2.08
CA ARG A 289 -7.74 -8.77 -3.31
C ARG A 289 -6.58 -8.30 -4.19
N GLU A 290 -6.76 -8.40 -5.52
CA GLU A 290 -5.76 -7.95 -6.49
C GLU A 290 -5.82 -6.45 -6.79
N SER A 291 -7.00 -5.91 -7.12
CA SER A 291 -7.19 -4.50 -7.50
C SER A 291 -8.63 -4.03 -7.24
N SER A 292 -8.97 -2.80 -7.63
CA SER A 292 -10.33 -2.26 -7.46
C SER A 292 -11.37 -3.01 -8.30
N SER A 293 -11.01 -3.39 -9.53
CA SER A 293 -11.89 -4.12 -10.46
C SER A 293 -11.69 -5.64 -10.42
N LYS A 294 -10.56 -6.16 -9.91
CA LYS A 294 -10.28 -7.60 -9.80
C LYS A 294 -10.27 -8.06 -8.34
N GLY A 295 -11.31 -8.80 -7.96
CA GLY A 295 -11.44 -9.37 -6.61
C GLY A 295 -10.42 -10.48 -6.30
N VAL A 296 -10.09 -11.34 -7.28
CA VAL A 296 -9.10 -12.43 -7.17
C VAL A 296 -8.39 -12.57 -8.52
N ASP A 297 -7.07 -12.84 -8.49
CA ASP A 297 -6.23 -12.98 -9.69
C ASP A 297 -5.12 -14.02 -9.46
N SER A 298 -4.81 -14.84 -10.46
CA SER A 298 -3.77 -15.87 -10.38
C SER A 298 -2.34 -15.33 -10.36
N SER A 299 -2.09 -14.08 -10.78
CA SER A 299 -0.79 -13.41 -10.65
C SER A 299 -0.32 -13.28 -9.19
N LEU A 300 -1.24 -13.34 -8.23
CA LEU A 300 -0.93 -13.38 -6.81
C LEU A 300 -0.12 -14.62 -6.42
N LEU A 301 -0.24 -15.74 -7.15
CA LEU A 301 0.56 -16.96 -6.88
C LEU A 301 2.06 -16.70 -7.07
N LEU A 302 2.44 -16.09 -8.19
CA LEU A 302 3.84 -15.72 -8.49
C LEU A 302 4.39 -14.63 -7.56
N THR A 303 3.48 -13.90 -6.92
CA THR A 303 3.81 -12.83 -5.97
C THR A 303 4.02 -13.38 -4.55
N LEU A 304 3.20 -14.35 -4.15
CA LEU A 304 3.26 -14.97 -2.82
C LEU A 304 4.18 -16.19 -2.76
N SER A 305 4.50 -16.79 -3.90
CA SER A 305 5.43 -17.90 -4.04
C SER A 305 6.60 -17.50 -4.96
N PHE A 306 7.23 -18.48 -5.61
CA PHE A 306 8.33 -18.23 -6.52
C PHE A 306 7.85 -17.38 -7.71
N PRO A 307 8.60 -16.34 -8.13
CA PRO A 307 9.91 -15.95 -7.61
C PRO A 307 9.85 -14.97 -6.43
N ALA A 308 8.74 -14.27 -6.20
CA ALA A 308 8.76 -13.05 -5.38
C ALA A 308 8.84 -13.29 -3.86
N PHE A 309 8.05 -14.22 -3.31
CA PHE A 309 7.89 -14.41 -1.85
C PHE A 309 7.61 -13.10 -1.09
N ALA A 310 6.62 -12.33 -1.56
CA ALA A 310 6.39 -10.95 -1.11
C ALA A 310 5.88 -10.84 0.35
N SER A 311 5.15 -11.83 0.86
CA SER A 311 4.72 -11.90 2.25
C SER A 311 5.14 -13.21 2.90
N HIS A 312 5.44 -13.12 4.20
CA HIS A 312 5.74 -14.27 5.07
C HIS A 312 4.69 -14.42 6.18
N GLU A 313 3.55 -13.72 6.08
CA GLU A 313 2.42 -13.88 6.98
C GLU A 313 1.57 -15.09 6.53
N GLU A 314 1.79 -16.24 7.16
CA GLU A 314 1.22 -17.54 6.74
C GLU A 314 -0.30 -17.49 6.56
N ARG A 315 -1.04 -16.95 7.53
CA ARG A 315 -2.51 -16.85 7.46
C ARG A 315 -2.98 -16.07 6.22
N LEU A 316 -2.33 -14.95 5.92
CA LEU A 316 -2.68 -14.10 4.78
C LEU A 316 -2.34 -14.78 3.45
N VAL A 317 -1.17 -15.44 3.39
CA VAL A 317 -0.71 -16.21 2.22
C VAL A 317 -1.66 -17.37 1.93
N GLU A 318 -2.03 -18.15 2.96
CA GLU A 318 -2.95 -19.28 2.84
C GLU A 318 -4.35 -18.85 2.42
N GLN A 319 -4.90 -17.81 3.06
CA GLN A 319 -6.21 -17.27 2.71
C GLN A 319 -6.24 -16.79 1.26
N THR A 320 -5.20 -16.10 0.80
CA THR A 320 -5.13 -15.62 -0.58
C THR A 320 -5.03 -16.77 -1.57
N LYS A 321 -4.15 -17.75 -1.30
CA LYS A 321 -4.01 -18.94 -2.15
C LYS A 321 -5.31 -19.74 -2.21
N HIS A 322 -5.99 -19.92 -1.07
CA HIS A 322 -7.28 -20.59 -1.02
C HIS A 322 -8.34 -19.87 -1.87
N ASN A 323 -8.38 -18.53 -1.85
CA ASN A 323 -9.29 -17.76 -2.71
C ASN A 323 -8.98 -17.94 -4.20
N VAL A 324 -7.70 -17.96 -4.59
CA VAL A 324 -7.29 -18.22 -5.97
C VAL A 324 -7.69 -19.64 -6.40
N ILE A 325 -7.37 -20.65 -5.58
CA ILE A 325 -7.67 -22.05 -5.89
C ILE A 325 -9.18 -22.29 -5.98
N SER A 326 -9.96 -21.84 -4.99
CA SER A 326 -11.40 -22.09 -4.95
C SER A 326 -12.17 -21.42 -6.09
N ARG A 327 -11.72 -20.26 -6.57
CA ARG A 327 -12.47 -19.46 -7.56
C ARG A 327 -11.92 -19.52 -8.98
N LEU A 328 -10.62 -19.78 -9.16
CA LEU A 328 -9.96 -19.69 -10.46
C LEU A 328 -9.44 -21.04 -10.98
N ARG A 329 -9.34 -22.09 -10.16
CA ARG A 329 -8.95 -23.43 -10.63
C ARG A 329 -10.03 -23.99 -11.57
N GLY A 330 -9.63 -24.37 -12.77
CA GLY A 330 -10.42 -25.11 -13.75
C GLY A 330 -9.91 -26.54 -13.93
N LYS A 331 -10.38 -27.21 -15.00
CA LYS A 331 -10.06 -28.62 -15.31
C LYS A 331 -8.74 -28.80 -16.08
N ARG A 332 -8.25 -27.74 -16.70
CA ARG A 332 -7.09 -27.70 -17.62
C ARG A 332 -6.11 -26.57 -17.27
N GLY A 333 -6.29 -25.92 -16.12
CA GLY A 333 -5.43 -24.84 -15.65
C GLY A 333 -6.17 -23.92 -14.69
N PHE A 334 -5.65 -22.71 -14.50
CA PHE A 334 -6.35 -21.66 -13.76
C PHE A 334 -6.79 -20.56 -14.72
N LYS A 335 -7.96 -19.96 -14.49
CA LYS A 335 -8.35 -18.69 -15.12
C LYS A 335 -7.45 -17.58 -14.57
N ARG A 336 -7.12 -16.56 -15.37
CA ARG A 336 -6.30 -15.43 -14.85
C ARG A 336 -7.07 -14.63 -13.80
N PHE A 337 -8.33 -14.28 -14.10
CA PHE A 337 -9.32 -13.70 -13.20
C PHE A 337 -10.73 -13.94 -13.78
N SER A 338 -11.78 -13.73 -12.98
CA SER A 338 -13.17 -13.96 -13.43
C SER A 338 -13.62 -12.98 -14.51
N ARG A 339 -14.39 -13.44 -15.51
CA ARG A 339 -14.83 -12.68 -16.70
C ARG A 339 -13.69 -12.09 -17.53
N ASP A 340 -12.59 -12.85 -17.63
CA ASP A 340 -11.49 -12.51 -18.51
C ASP A 340 -11.75 -13.01 -19.94
N GLY A 341 -11.93 -12.08 -20.87
CA GLY A 341 -12.15 -12.41 -22.28
C GLY A 341 -10.89 -12.78 -23.07
N PHE A 342 -9.68 -12.58 -22.55
CA PHE A 342 -8.48 -12.71 -23.38
C PHE A 342 -8.29 -14.10 -23.97
N LEU A 343 -8.11 -14.16 -25.29
CA LEU A 343 -8.00 -15.37 -26.11
C LEU A 343 -9.22 -16.29 -26.05
N SER A 344 -10.31 -15.84 -25.41
CA SER A 344 -11.58 -16.56 -25.43
C SER A 344 -12.15 -16.58 -26.84
N LYS A 345 -13.06 -17.53 -27.09
CA LYS A 345 -13.77 -17.63 -28.38
C LYS A 345 -14.59 -16.39 -28.71
N LEU A 346 -15.01 -15.64 -27.69
CA LEU A 346 -15.91 -14.50 -27.81
C LEU A 346 -15.17 -13.17 -27.94
N GLU A 347 -13.85 -13.12 -27.70
CA GLU A 347 -13.08 -11.88 -27.81
C GLU A 347 -12.87 -11.48 -29.29
N GLU A 348 -13.21 -10.23 -29.59
CA GLU A 348 -12.94 -9.62 -30.89
C GLU A 348 -11.45 -9.31 -31.06
N LYS A 349 -10.74 -10.15 -31.82
CA LYS A 349 -9.27 -10.11 -31.95
C LYS A 349 -8.71 -8.82 -32.55
N ASN A 350 -9.50 -8.10 -33.35
CA ASN A 350 -9.05 -6.88 -34.03
C ASN A 350 -9.20 -5.61 -33.19
N ARG A 351 -9.74 -5.73 -31.97
CA ARG A 351 -10.05 -4.59 -31.12
C ARG A 351 -9.28 -4.68 -29.81
N ARG A 352 -8.63 -3.57 -29.46
CA ARG A 352 -7.81 -3.50 -28.24
C ARG A 352 -8.64 -3.42 -26.95
N TYR A 353 -9.76 -2.71 -26.96
CA TYR A 353 -10.54 -2.42 -25.75
C TYR A 353 -11.94 -3.00 -25.80
N TYR A 354 -12.44 -3.48 -24.67
CA TYR A 354 -13.78 -4.05 -24.56
C TYR A 354 -14.87 -2.98 -24.63
N HIS A 355 -16.08 -3.40 -25.02
CA HIS A 355 -17.27 -2.56 -25.03
C HIS A 355 -17.98 -2.71 -23.69
N ASN A 356 -18.79 -1.72 -23.35
CA ASN A 356 -19.63 -1.80 -22.15
C ASN A 356 -20.59 -2.99 -22.28
N GLY A 357 -20.58 -3.87 -21.29
CA GLY A 357 -21.44 -5.06 -21.20
C GLY A 357 -20.77 -6.37 -21.61
N GLU A 358 -19.70 -6.30 -22.40
CA GLU A 358 -19.04 -7.47 -23.01
C GLU A 358 -18.45 -8.44 -21.98
N LEU A 359 -18.08 -7.95 -20.78
CA LEU A 359 -17.49 -8.78 -19.74
C LEU A 359 -18.42 -9.92 -19.31
N LYS A 360 -19.73 -9.71 -19.31
CA LYS A 360 -20.70 -10.75 -18.93
C LYS A 360 -20.67 -11.91 -19.91
N ASP A 361 -20.43 -11.63 -21.20
CA ASP A 361 -20.40 -12.66 -22.24
C ASP A 361 -19.22 -13.60 -22.05
N PHE A 362 -18.12 -13.12 -21.44
CA PHE A 362 -16.95 -13.95 -21.12
C PHE A 362 -17.14 -14.88 -19.92
N GLU A 363 -18.21 -14.70 -19.13
CA GLU A 363 -18.45 -15.53 -17.95
C GLU A 363 -18.68 -17.00 -18.35
N GLY A 364 -17.86 -17.91 -17.85
CA GLY A 364 -17.88 -19.33 -18.22
C GLY A 364 -17.07 -19.65 -19.48
N HIS A 365 -16.62 -18.64 -20.22
CA HIS A 365 -15.81 -18.78 -21.43
C HIS A 365 -14.33 -18.40 -21.24
N GLU A 366 -13.91 -18.15 -20.00
CA GLU A 366 -12.54 -17.70 -19.71
C GLU A 366 -11.52 -18.82 -19.98
N CYS A 367 -10.38 -18.46 -20.58
CA CYS A 367 -9.31 -19.40 -20.83
C CYS A 367 -8.65 -19.91 -19.54
N GLU A 368 -8.33 -21.20 -19.52
CA GLU A 368 -7.60 -21.87 -18.45
C GLU A 368 -6.13 -22.05 -18.82
N TRP A 369 -5.22 -21.73 -17.90
CA TRP A 369 -3.77 -21.66 -18.14
C TRP A 369 -3.03 -22.72 -17.32
N PRO A 370 -2.42 -23.74 -17.96
CA PRO A 370 -1.62 -24.78 -17.28
C PRO A 370 -0.40 -24.25 -16.53
N LEU A 371 0.08 -23.04 -16.88
CA LEU A 371 1.18 -22.36 -16.20
C LEU A 371 1.05 -22.38 -14.67
N PHE A 372 -0.17 -22.23 -14.15
CA PHE A 372 -0.40 -22.17 -12.71
C PHE A 372 -0.39 -23.55 -12.04
N TYR A 373 -0.58 -24.66 -12.77
CA TYR A 373 -0.27 -25.98 -12.23
C TYR A 373 1.24 -26.14 -11.99
N ILE A 374 2.06 -25.63 -12.91
CA ILE A 374 3.52 -25.62 -12.76
C ILE A 374 3.92 -24.78 -11.56
N GLU A 375 3.31 -23.61 -11.38
CA GLU A 375 3.55 -22.76 -10.21
C GLU A 375 3.19 -23.48 -8.90
N MET A 376 2.07 -24.19 -8.85
CA MET A 376 1.69 -24.98 -7.67
C MET A 376 2.65 -26.15 -7.41
N ILE A 377 3.26 -26.75 -8.44
CA ILE A 377 4.32 -27.74 -8.27
C ILE A 377 5.55 -27.10 -7.62
N ILE A 378 6.00 -25.95 -8.12
CA ILE A 378 7.14 -25.22 -7.55
C ILE A 378 6.85 -24.79 -6.10
N ASP A 379 5.65 -24.28 -5.81
CA ASP A 379 5.22 -23.95 -4.45
C ASP A 379 5.27 -25.18 -3.53
N GLY A 380 4.84 -26.34 -4.04
CA GLY A 380 4.90 -27.62 -3.32
C GLY A 380 6.34 -28.02 -2.99
N VAL A 381 7.28 -27.82 -3.92
CA VAL A 381 8.72 -28.07 -3.69
C VAL A 381 9.27 -27.16 -2.59
N PHE A 382 8.98 -25.86 -2.63
CA PHE A 382 9.46 -24.92 -1.60
C PHE A 382 8.89 -25.21 -0.20
N LYS A 383 7.69 -25.80 -0.13
CA LYS A 383 7.02 -26.19 1.12
C LYS A 383 7.30 -27.63 1.54
N SER A 384 8.04 -28.40 0.75
CA SER A 384 8.21 -29.85 0.95
C SER A 384 6.88 -30.61 1.04
N ASN A 385 5.86 -30.19 0.28
CA ASN A 385 4.54 -30.83 0.27
C ASN A 385 4.43 -31.78 -0.93
N SER A 386 4.70 -33.08 -0.69
CA SER A 386 4.67 -34.12 -1.72
C SER A 386 3.27 -34.37 -2.30
N GLU A 387 2.21 -34.24 -1.49
CA GLU A 387 0.83 -34.46 -1.93
C GLU A 387 0.43 -33.41 -2.97
N GLN A 388 0.73 -32.13 -2.71
CA GLN A 388 0.51 -31.03 -3.66
C GLN A 388 1.31 -31.23 -4.96
N ILE A 389 2.56 -31.67 -4.86
CA ILE A 389 3.41 -31.93 -6.04
C ILE A 389 2.76 -33.01 -6.91
N GLU A 390 2.36 -34.13 -6.31
CA GLU A 390 1.76 -35.26 -7.04
C GLU A 390 0.42 -34.88 -7.69
N GLU A 391 -0.44 -34.18 -6.94
CA GLU A 391 -1.73 -33.69 -7.44
C GLU A 391 -1.56 -32.87 -8.72
N TYR A 392 -0.76 -31.81 -8.67
CA TYR A 392 -0.61 -30.90 -9.80
C TYR A 392 0.26 -31.48 -10.93
N GLN A 393 1.16 -32.43 -10.64
CA GLN A 393 1.84 -33.20 -11.69
C GLN A 393 0.85 -34.06 -12.49
N ASN A 394 -0.10 -34.72 -11.82
CA ASN A 394 -1.13 -35.51 -12.48
C ASN A 394 -2.05 -34.65 -13.35
N GLU A 395 -2.46 -33.49 -12.85
CA GLU A 395 -3.26 -32.51 -13.63
C GLU A 395 -2.47 -31.96 -14.84
N LEU A 396 -1.19 -31.63 -14.64
CA LEU A 396 -0.33 -31.12 -15.70
C LEU A 396 -0.10 -32.13 -16.81
N ARG A 397 0.02 -33.44 -16.51
CA ARG A 397 0.19 -34.49 -17.55
C ARG A 397 -0.89 -34.43 -18.62
N ASN A 398 -2.12 -34.11 -18.24
CA ASN A 398 -3.25 -33.97 -19.15
C ASN A 398 -3.16 -32.73 -20.07
N CYS A 399 -2.21 -31.84 -19.80
CA CYS A 399 -1.97 -30.59 -20.52
C CYS A 399 -0.69 -30.61 -21.37
N LEU A 400 0.08 -31.70 -21.31
CA LEU A 400 1.32 -31.90 -22.07
C LEU A 400 1.05 -32.58 -23.41
N HIS A 401 1.88 -32.26 -24.39
CA HIS A 401 2.01 -33.01 -25.63
C HIS A 401 3.50 -33.12 -26.01
N THR A 402 3.84 -33.95 -26.99
CA THR A 402 5.23 -34.08 -27.44
C THR A 402 5.47 -33.34 -28.74
N ASP A 403 6.64 -32.72 -28.87
CA ASP A 403 7.11 -32.15 -30.13
C ASP A 403 7.68 -33.21 -31.08
N VAL A 404 8.22 -32.76 -32.22
CA VAL A 404 8.82 -33.62 -33.25
C VAL A 404 10.04 -34.42 -32.78
N ASN A 405 10.70 -33.99 -31.70
CA ASN A 405 11.85 -34.67 -31.09
C ASN A 405 11.43 -35.58 -29.94
N GLY A 406 10.12 -35.66 -29.64
CA GLY A 406 9.59 -36.39 -28.48
C GLY A 406 9.70 -35.62 -27.17
N ASP A 407 10.10 -34.34 -27.19
CA ASP A 407 10.25 -33.54 -25.98
C ASP A 407 8.88 -33.05 -25.49
N PRO A 408 8.64 -33.00 -24.16
CA PRO A 408 7.38 -32.52 -23.59
C PRO A 408 7.20 -31.01 -23.83
N VAL A 409 6.00 -30.62 -24.24
CA VAL A 409 5.57 -29.25 -24.50
C VAL A 409 4.32 -28.94 -23.68
N VAL A 410 4.38 -27.84 -22.94
CA VAL A 410 3.23 -27.31 -22.20
C VAL A 410 2.33 -26.51 -23.13
N THR A 411 1.04 -26.83 -23.10
CA THR A 411 0.03 -26.01 -23.77
C THR A 411 -0.09 -24.64 -23.11
N MET A 412 -0.16 -23.56 -23.91
CA MET A 412 -0.28 -22.19 -23.39
C MET A 412 -1.60 -21.96 -22.64
N TYR A 413 -2.72 -22.30 -23.27
CA TYR A 413 -4.05 -22.14 -22.70
C TYR A 413 -5.05 -23.13 -23.32
N TYR A 414 -6.18 -23.32 -22.63
CA TYR A 414 -7.36 -24.01 -23.10
C TYR A 414 -8.55 -23.07 -23.07
N ALA A 415 -9.21 -22.87 -24.22
CA ALA A 415 -10.43 -22.08 -24.33
C ALA A 415 -11.66 -23.00 -24.25
N PRO A 416 -12.54 -22.86 -23.26
CA PRO A 416 -13.79 -23.63 -23.22
C PRO A 416 -14.70 -23.24 -24.39
N ASP A 417 -15.38 -24.22 -24.98
CA ASP A 417 -16.25 -24.01 -26.15
C ASP A 417 -17.69 -23.62 -25.81
N GLY A 418 -18.07 -23.74 -24.54
CA GLY A 418 -19.43 -23.51 -24.01
C GLY A 418 -20.28 -24.78 -23.88
N GLU A 419 -19.87 -25.89 -24.50
CA GLU A 419 -20.57 -27.19 -24.49
C GLU A 419 -19.86 -28.21 -23.59
N GLY A 420 -18.89 -27.74 -22.78
CA GLY A 420 -18.11 -28.55 -21.86
C GLY A 420 -16.84 -29.16 -22.46
N SER A 421 -16.50 -28.82 -23.72
CA SER A 421 -15.27 -29.21 -24.38
C SER A 421 -14.26 -28.04 -24.39
N TYR A 422 -13.01 -28.34 -24.74
CA TYR A 422 -11.92 -27.36 -24.71
C TYR A 422 -11.19 -27.32 -26.04
N VAL A 423 -11.00 -26.11 -26.56
CA VAL A 423 -10.12 -25.82 -27.69
C VAL A 423 -8.73 -25.51 -27.15
N ARG A 424 -7.77 -26.36 -27.51
CA ARG A 424 -6.36 -26.18 -27.17
C ARG A 424 -5.75 -25.05 -28.01
N SER A 425 -4.83 -24.28 -27.44
CA SER A 425 -3.98 -23.37 -28.22
C SER A 425 -3.24 -24.10 -29.36
N PRO A 426 -2.90 -23.42 -30.48
CA PRO A 426 -2.21 -24.04 -31.61
C PRO A 426 -0.94 -24.80 -31.18
N SER A 427 -0.83 -26.07 -31.57
CA SER A 427 0.27 -26.96 -31.13
C SER A 427 1.58 -26.77 -31.90
N GLN A 428 1.61 -25.88 -32.89
CA GLN A 428 2.80 -25.66 -33.74
C GLN A 428 3.78 -24.65 -33.13
N SER A 429 3.43 -23.99 -32.03
CA SER A 429 4.20 -22.91 -31.41
C SER A 429 4.41 -23.16 -29.92
N LEU A 430 5.62 -22.89 -29.42
CA LEU A 430 5.96 -22.96 -28.00
C LEU A 430 5.66 -21.63 -27.33
N PHE A 431 4.97 -21.67 -26.20
CA PHE A 431 4.86 -20.53 -25.28
C PHE A 431 6.06 -20.53 -24.33
N LEU A 432 6.99 -19.59 -24.53
CA LEU A 432 8.32 -19.69 -23.94
C LEU A 432 8.33 -19.49 -22.42
N TRP A 433 7.46 -18.64 -21.87
CA TRP A 433 7.32 -18.49 -20.42
C TRP A 433 6.82 -19.79 -19.76
N GLY A 434 5.73 -20.38 -20.28
CA GLY A 434 5.21 -21.65 -19.79
C GLY A 434 6.23 -22.78 -19.84
N GLN A 435 6.95 -22.89 -20.97
CA GLN A 435 7.98 -23.92 -21.16
C GLN A 435 9.18 -23.71 -20.23
N SER A 436 9.58 -22.46 -19.99
CA SER A 436 10.67 -22.13 -19.07
C SER A 436 10.35 -22.54 -17.64
N MET A 437 9.15 -22.21 -17.15
CA MET A 437 8.70 -22.59 -15.81
C MET A 437 8.61 -24.11 -15.67
N PHE A 438 8.17 -24.82 -16.72
CA PHE A 438 8.13 -26.27 -16.73
C PHE A 438 9.51 -26.90 -16.55
N ILE A 439 10.51 -26.42 -17.30
CA ILE A 439 11.89 -26.92 -17.19
C ILE A 439 12.42 -26.71 -15.76
N ILE A 440 12.16 -25.55 -15.14
CA ILE A 440 12.53 -25.28 -13.75
C ILE A 440 11.86 -26.29 -12.80
N ALA A 441 10.55 -26.49 -12.93
CA ALA A 441 9.81 -27.44 -12.09
C ALA A 441 10.33 -28.88 -12.25
N GLN A 442 10.65 -29.30 -13.48
CA GLN A 442 11.19 -30.62 -13.75
C GLN A 442 12.57 -30.81 -13.09
N LEU A 443 13.48 -29.84 -13.23
CA LEU A 443 14.81 -29.89 -12.59
C LEU A 443 14.70 -29.98 -11.06
N LEU A 444 13.75 -29.25 -10.46
CA LEU A 444 13.48 -29.30 -9.03
C LEU A 444 12.93 -30.66 -8.59
N THR A 445 11.88 -31.15 -9.26
CA THR A 445 11.23 -32.43 -8.89
C THR A 445 12.11 -33.66 -9.15
N ALA A 446 13.05 -33.58 -10.10
CA ALA A 446 14.06 -34.59 -10.36
C ALA A 446 15.23 -34.55 -9.34
N GLY A 447 15.28 -33.56 -8.44
CA GLY A 447 16.38 -33.38 -7.49
C GLY A 447 17.70 -32.91 -8.11
N LEU A 448 17.67 -32.50 -9.38
CA LEU A 448 18.84 -32.01 -10.14
C LEU A 448 19.19 -30.57 -9.77
N LEU A 449 18.19 -29.79 -9.38
CA LEU A 449 18.33 -28.42 -8.89
C LEU A 449 17.80 -28.33 -7.47
N HIS A 450 18.54 -27.68 -6.57
CA HIS A 450 18.09 -27.42 -5.21
C HIS A 450 17.45 -26.02 -5.09
N ILE A 451 16.47 -25.84 -4.20
CA ILE A 451 15.81 -24.54 -3.98
C ILE A 451 16.77 -23.40 -3.61
N ASN A 452 17.86 -23.72 -2.90
CA ASN A 452 18.92 -22.77 -2.55
C ASN A 452 19.75 -22.30 -3.75
N GLU A 453 19.76 -23.06 -4.84
CA GLU A 453 20.49 -22.73 -6.06
C GLU A 453 19.63 -21.86 -6.99
N LEU A 454 18.31 -22.09 -6.99
CA LEU A 454 17.31 -21.29 -7.69
C LEU A 454 17.01 -19.97 -6.96
N ASP A 455 17.06 -19.94 -5.63
CA ASP A 455 16.93 -18.73 -4.82
C ASP A 455 18.12 -18.55 -3.87
N PRO A 456 19.29 -18.13 -4.37
CA PRO A 456 20.52 -18.02 -3.58
C PRO A 456 20.40 -17.03 -2.42
N ILE A 457 19.54 -16.02 -2.53
CA ILE A 457 19.30 -15.03 -1.47
C ILE A 457 18.28 -15.50 -0.42
N ARG A 458 17.70 -16.70 -0.60
CA ARG A 458 16.75 -17.36 0.31
C ARG A 458 15.57 -16.45 0.71
N ARG A 459 14.97 -15.75 -0.24
CA ARG A 459 13.76 -14.94 -0.04
C ARG A 459 12.57 -15.75 0.44
N TYR A 460 12.50 -17.04 0.08
CA TYR A 460 11.47 -17.95 0.61
C TYR A 460 11.47 -18.02 2.15
N LEU A 461 12.59 -17.64 2.80
CA LEU A 461 12.66 -17.47 4.25
C LEU A 461 12.36 -16.02 4.68
N PRO A 462 11.72 -15.83 5.85
CA PRO A 462 11.62 -14.52 6.48
C PRO A 462 13.00 -13.88 6.69
N SER A 463 13.08 -12.55 6.62
CA SER A 463 14.35 -11.79 6.71
C SER A 463 15.26 -12.18 7.89
N TYR A 464 14.70 -12.50 9.06
CA TYR A 464 15.46 -12.90 10.26
C TYR A 464 16.03 -14.34 10.19
N ASN A 465 15.55 -15.18 9.27
CA ASN A 465 16.03 -16.54 9.04
C ASN A 465 17.01 -16.63 7.85
N ARG A 466 17.27 -15.52 7.15
CA ARG A 466 18.18 -15.50 5.99
C ARG A 466 19.64 -15.52 6.45
N PRO A 467 20.52 -16.26 5.75
CA PRO A 467 21.94 -16.31 6.09
C PRO A 467 22.60 -14.94 5.91
N ARG A 468 23.51 -14.60 6.83
CA ARG A 468 24.36 -13.41 6.69
C ARG A 468 25.40 -13.65 5.60
N ARG A 469 25.30 -12.91 4.49
CA ARG A 469 26.31 -12.93 3.43
C ARG A 469 27.34 -11.82 3.66
N GLY A 470 28.61 -12.16 3.64
CA GLY A 470 29.69 -11.18 3.52
C GLY A 470 29.56 -10.39 2.22
N GLY A 471 29.78 -9.07 2.25
CA GLY A 471 29.73 -8.21 1.06
C GLY A 471 28.45 -7.41 0.85
N ARG A 472 27.41 -7.55 1.71
CA ARG A 472 26.25 -6.64 1.71
C ARG A 472 26.33 -5.64 2.87
N TYR A 473 26.38 -4.35 2.56
CA TYR A 473 26.53 -3.27 3.56
C TYR A 473 25.23 -2.93 4.32
N SER A 474 24.06 -3.16 3.71
CA SER A 474 22.73 -2.83 4.28
C SER A 474 21.71 -3.89 3.86
N ALA A 475 21.64 -5.01 4.59
CA ALA A 475 20.78 -6.14 4.24
C ALA A 475 19.58 -6.27 5.20
N PHE A 476 18.41 -6.62 4.64
CA PHE A 476 17.23 -7.00 5.40
C PHE A 476 17.46 -8.36 6.08
N GLN A 477 17.96 -8.31 7.31
CA GLN A 477 18.45 -9.48 8.06
C GLN A 477 17.87 -9.58 9.47
N GLY A 478 16.81 -8.82 9.78
CA GLY A 478 15.97 -8.85 10.98
C GLY A 478 16.57 -9.40 12.28
N THR A 479 16.70 -8.59 13.33
CA THR A 479 16.99 -9.11 14.67
C THR A 479 15.76 -9.78 15.29
N ALA A 480 15.88 -11.05 15.70
CA ALA A 480 14.83 -11.82 16.36
C ALA A 480 14.34 -11.19 17.68
N THR A 481 13.02 -11.33 17.92
CA THR A 481 12.19 -11.33 19.17
C THR A 481 12.47 -10.38 20.36
N ASP A 482 13.58 -9.66 20.42
CA ASP A 482 13.92 -8.72 21.52
C ASP A 482 14.49 -7.39 20.98
N LEU A 483 13.80 -6.82 19.99
CA LEU A 483 14.14 -5.50 19.47
C LEU A 483 13.93 -4.45 20.57
N VAL A 484 14.95 -3.64 20.80
CA VAL A 484 14.90 -2.49 21.72
C VAL A 484 15.23 -1.25 20.93
N VAL A 485 14.30 -0.28 20.92
CA VAL A 485 14.52 1.02 20.28
C VAL A 485 15.44 1.86 21.16
N GLN A 486 16.57 2.29 20.61
CA GLN A 486 17.53 3.14 21.30
C GLN A 486 17.11 4.60 21.13
N ILE A 487 17.17 5.37 22.20
CA ILE A 487 16.74 6.77 22.21
C ILE A 487 17.89 7.64 22.71
N VAL A 488 18.21 8.66 21.92
CA VAL A 488 19.20 9.69 22.23
C VAL A 488 18.44 11.00 22.43
N LEU A 489 18.61 11.61 23.59
CA LEU A 489 17.97 12.89 23.92
C LEU A 489 18.97 14.02 23.72
N ILE A 490 18.71 14.91 22.76
CA ILE A 490 19.54 16.09 22.48
C ILE A 490 18.83 17.35 22.96
N ALA A 491 19.49 18.12 23.83
CA ALA A 491 19.02 19.43 24.27
C ALA A 491 19.69 20.53 23.44
N GLU A 492 18.92 21.53 22.98
CA GLU A 492 19.45 22.61 22.13
C GLU A 492 20.45 23.54 22.83
N SER A 493 20.43 23.61 24.17
CA SER A 493 21.30 24.48 24.96
C SER A 493 21.77 23.79 26.27
N GLN A 494 22.93 24.22 26.79
CA GLN A 494 23.44 23.76 28.11
C GLN A 494 22.48 24.14 29.25
N ARG A 495 21.78 25.27 29.10
CA ARG A 495 20.79 25.76 30.06
C ARG A 495 19.61 24.80 30.16
N LEU A 496 19.07 24.38 29.01
CA LEU A 496 18.02 23.36 28.93
C LEU A 496 18.50 22.02 29.49
N GLN A 497 19.71 21.58 29.17
CA GLN A 497 20.30 20.36 29.71
C GLN A 497 20.35 20.37 31.25
N ALA A 498 20.88 21.44 31.84
CA ALA A 498 20.97 21.59 33.30
C ALA A 498 19.57 21.54 33.95
N MET A 499 18.57 22.14 33.31
CA MET A 499 17.20 22.13 33.78
C MET A 499 16.56 20.74 33.68
N MET A 500 16.74 20.02 32.57
CA MET A 500 16.28 18.63 32.43
C MET A 500 16.92 17.69 33.47
N ALA A 501 18.18 17.97 33.85
CA ALA A 501 18.87 17.22 34.89
C ALA A 501 18.22 17.36 36.28
N THR A 502 17.57 18.51 36.59
CA THR A 502 16.82 18.69 37.84
C THR A 502 15.61 17.74 37.96
N TYR A 503 15.03 17.35 36.81
CA TYR A 503 13.98 16.34 36.71
C TYR A 503 14.53 14.90 36.61
N GLY A 504 15.84 14.72 36.75
CA GLY A 504 16.51 13.43 36.65
C GLY A 504 16.55 12.86 35.22
N ILE A 505 16.41 13.70 34.20
CA ILE A 505 16.45 13.32 32.78
C ILE A 505 17.83 13.70 32.23
N GLN A 506 18.60 12.70 31.80
CA GLN A 506 19.92 12.91 31.21
C GLN A 506 19.78 13.21 29.71
N THR A 507 20.31 14.34 29.27
CA THR A 507 20.35 14.78 27.87
C THR A 507 21.79 15.14 27.49
N GLN A 508 22.10 15.17 26.19
CA GLN A 508 23.38 15.66 25.68
C GLN A 508 23.18 16.92 24.84
N THR A 509 24.16 17.80 24.82
CA THR A 509 24.19 18.93 23.88
C THR A 509 24.87 18.52 22.56
N PRO A 510 24.64 19.26 21.45
CA PRO A 510 25.34 19.02 20.19
C PRO A 510 26.88 19.02 20.33
N HIS A 511 27.42 19.84 21.22
CA HIS A 511 28.86 19.88 21.50
C HIS A 511 29.37 18.61 22.22
N GLU A 512 28.59 18.01 23.13
CA GLU A 512 28.98 16.80 23.85
C GLU A 512 28.92 15.51 23.03
N VAL A 513 28.25 15.53 21.87
CA VAL A 513 28.16 14.37 20.98
C VAL A 513 29.27 14.32 19.93
N GLU A 514 30.09 15.37 19.82
CA GLU A 514 31.25 15.40 18.94
C GLU A 514 32.17 14.18 19.18
N PRO A 515 32.69 13.54 18.11
CA PRO A 515 32.71 13.98 16.71
C PRO A 515 31.45 13.61 15.89
N VAL A 516 30.38 13.11 16.52
CA VAL A 516 29.13 12.79 15.81
C VAL A 516 28.34 14.07 15.54
N GLN A 517 27.97 14.29 14.28
CA GLN A 517 27.16 15.44 13.90
C GLN A 517 25.66 15.11 13.96
N ILE A 518 24.86 16.07 14.41
CA ILE A 518 23.40 15.98 14.41
C ILE A 518 22.85 16.75 13.21
N TRP A 519 22.18 16.06 12.30
CA TRP A 519 21.64 16.65 11.07
C TRP A 519 20.11 16.64 11.06
N SER A 520 19.54 17.57 10.29
CA SER A 520 18.13 17.51 9.92
C SER A 520 17.88 16.41 8.90
N SER A 521 16.62 15.99 8.75
CA SER A 521 16.24 15.05 7.70
C SER A 521 16.51 15.63 6.30
N THR A 522 16.36 16.95 6.13
CA THR A 522 16.60 17.66 4.87
C THR A 522 18.06 17.64 4.40
N GLU A 523 19.04 17.73 5.32
CA GLU A 523 20.46 17.60 4.93
C GLU A 523 20.78 16.19 4.41
N LEU A 524 20.16 15.16 5.01
CA LEU A 524 20.30 13.78 4.52
C LEU A 524 19.70 13.62 3.12
N ILE A 525 18.59 14.31 2.79
CA ILE A 525 18.00 14.30 1.45
C ILE A 525 19.01 14.84 0.42
N LYS A 526 19.71 15.94 0.72
CA LYS A 526 20.74 16.52 -0.17
C LYS A 526 21.87 15.54 -0.47
N VAL A 527 22.29 14.75 0.52
CA VAL A 527 23.27 13.67 0.30
C VAL A 527 22.70 12.61 -0.64
N TYR A 528 21.50 12.10 -0.37
CA TYR A 528 20.90 11.06 -1.21
C TYR A 528 20.58 11.53 -2.64
N GLN A 529 20.40 12.82 -2.91
CA GLN A 529 20.21 13.33 -4.29
C GLN A 529 21.38 12.98 -5.20
N HIS A 530 22.60 12.86 -4.67
CA HIS A 530 23.79 12.46 -5.42
C HIS A 530 23.83 10.96 -5.77
N LEU A 531 23.00 10.14 -5.13
CA LEU A 531 22.94 8.71 -5.37
C LEU A 531 22.33 8.43 -6.74
N GLY A 532 23.08 7.72 -7.60
CA GLY A 532 22.64 7.36 -8.95
C GLY A 532 22.73 8.50 -9.98
N VAL A 533 23.45 9.59 -9.68
CA VAL A 533 23.72 10.64 -10.67
C VAL A 533 24.62 10.10 -11.77
N ASN A 534 24.26 10.37 -13.03
CA ASN A 534 25.11 10.05 -14.18
C ASN A 534 24.86 11.02 -15.34
N ASN A 535 25.85 11.89 -15.60
CA ASN A 535 25.73 12.91 -16.65
C ASN A 535 25.80 12.33 -18.07
N LYS A 536 26.47 11.20 -18.30
CA LYS A 536 26.58 10.59 -19.65
C LYS A 536 25.24 10.05 -20.13
N VAL A 537 24.47 9.47 -19.19
CA VAL A 537 23.18 8.83 -19.46
C VAL A 537 22.00 9.79 -19.13
N GLY A 538 22.28 10.99 -18.63
CA GLY A 538 21.29 12.04 -18.36
C GLY A 538 20.45 11.82 -17.10
N LEU A 539 20.99 11.12 -16.10
CA LEU A 539 20.29 10.78 -14.86
C LEU A 539 20.69 11.71 -13.72
N THR A 540 19.70 12.29 -13.04
CA THR A 540 19.91 13.28 -11.96
C THR A 540 19.97 12.69 -10.55
N GLY A 541 19.90 11.36 -10.41
CA GLY A 541 19.92 10.68 -9.11
C GLY A 541 18.57 10.65 -8.38
N ARG A 542 18.58 10.51 -7.05
CA ARG A 542 17.36 10.38 -6.24
C ARG A 542 16.59 11.71 -6.23
N PRO A 543 15.25 11.71 -6.47
CA PRO A 543 14.45 12.91 -6.29
C PRO A 543 14.47 13.38 -4.82
N GLY A 544 14.24 14.67 -4.58
CA GLY A 544 14.22 15.30 -3.24
C GLY A 544 13.03 14.84 -2.36
N ARG A 545 12.95 13.54 -2.07
CA ARG A 545 11.87 12.91 -1.30
C ARG A 545 12.27 12.87 0.18
N PRO A 546 11.35 13.12 1.12
CA PRO A 546 11.64 13.06 2.55
C PRO A 546 12.08 11.65 2.98
N VAL A 547 13.02 11.60 3.91
CA VAL A 547 13.45 10.36 4.59
C VAL A 547 12.52 10.14 5.77
N GLY A 548 11.91 8.95 5.87
CA GLY A 548 10.98 8.65 6.95
C GLY A 548 11.70 8.18 8.22
N SER A 549 10.89 7.80 9.20
CA SER A 549 11.37 7.47 10.54
C SER A 549 12.27 6.25 10.59
N LEU A 550 12.11 5.27 9.69
CA LEU A 550 13.04 4.15 9.61
C LEU A 550 14.41 4.61 9.08
N GLY A 551 14.42 5.49 8.07
CA GLY A 551 15.65 6.10 7.56
C GLY A 551 16.33 7.00 8.60
N THR A 552 15.60 7.87 9.30
CA THR A 552 16.21 8.76 10.31
C THR A 552 16.66 8.02 11.57
N SER A 553 16.20 6.79 11.80
CA SER A 553 16.60 5.96 12.95
C SER A 553 17.91 5.18 12.74
N LYS A 554 18.71 5.53 11.73
CA LYS A 554 20.03 4.98 11.44
C LYS A 554 21.13 5.95 11.84
N VAL A 555 22.32 5.40 12.09
CA VAL A 555 23.56 6.17 12.13
C VAL A 555 24.21 6.09 10.75
N TYR A 556 24.65 7.22 10.20
CA TYR A 556 25.25 7.29 8.88
C TYR A 556 26.77 7.52 8.97
N ARG A 557 27.50 6.87 8.08
CA ARG A 557 28.92 7.14 7.80
C ARG A 557 29.01 7.84 6.44
N ILE A 558 29.39 9.11 6.44
CA ILE A 558 29.42 9.96 5.24
C ILE A 558 30.79 10.63 5.15
N CYS A 559 31.60 10.28 4.14
CA CYS A 559 32.96 10.80 3.95
C CYS A 559 33.84 10.78 5.21
N GLY A 560 33.72 9.72 6.04
CA GLY A 560 34.44 9.56 7.30
C GLY A 560 33.77 10.18 8.53
N MET A 561 32.79 11.08 8.35
CA MET A 561 31.98 11.64 9.43
C MET A 561 30.93 10.64 9.90
N THR A 562 30.61 10.69 11.19
CA THR A 562 29.47 9.94 11.76
C THR A 562 28.33 10.92 11.97
N VAL A 563 27.15 10.61 11.42
CA VAL A 563 25.99 11.49 11.42
C VAL A 563 24.79 10.78 12.02
N LEU A 564 24.04 11.47 12.88
CA LEU A 564 22.75 11.04 13.39
C LEU A 564 21.69 12.07 12.99
N CYS A 565 20.55 11.62 12.47
CA CYS A 565 19.47 12.49 12.02
C CYS A 565 18.32 12.50 13.03
N TYR A 566 17.67 13.65 13.22
CA TYR A 566 16.39 13.71 13.93
C TYR A 566 15.20 13.57 12.96
N PRO A 567 14.09 12.93 13.39
CA PRO A 567 12.88 12.76 12.56
C PRO A 567 12.21 14.08 12.15
N LEU A 568 11.42 14.03 11.07
CA LEU A 568 10.68 15.16 10.50
C LEU A 568 9.75 15.86 11.51
N ILE A 569 9.22 15.14 12.50
CA ILE A 569 8.35 15.71 13.56
C ILE A 569 9.05 16.79 14.42
N PHE A 570 10.38 16.85 14.40
CA PHE A 570 11.18 17.88 15.09
C PHE A 570 11.73 18.94 14.13
N GLU A 571 11.41 18.85 12.85
CA GLU A 571 11.80 19.84 11.84
C GLU A 571 10.89 21.07 11.94
N VAL A 572 11.45 22.26 11.67
CA VAL A 572 10.65 23.49 11.59
C VAL A 572 9.98 23.49 10.22
N SER A 573 8.79 22.91 10.11
CA SER A 573 8.02 22.95 8.86
C SER A 573 7.10 24.16 8.78
N ASP A 574 6.67 24.48 7.56
CA ASP A 574 5.74 25.58 7.29
C ASP A 574 4.36 25.31 7.91
N PHE A 575 4.02 24.06 8.23
CA PHE A 575 2.73 23.67 8.80
C PHE A 575 2.80 23.52 10.33
N TYR A 576 1.81 24.04 11.06
CA TYR A 576 1.91 24.32 12.51
C TYR A 576 1.64 23.14 13.46
N LEU A 577 1.33 21.94 12.96
CA LEU A 577 0.81 20.82 13.78
C LEU A 577 1.67 20.52 15.01
N TYR A 578 3.00 20.49 14.84
CA TYR A 578 3.95 20.12 15.89
C TYR A 578 4.15 21.19 16.97
N ARG A 579 3.52 22.37 16.81
CA ARG A 579 3.45 23.38 17.89
C ARG A 579 2.45 22.98 18.99
N ASP A 580 1.58 22.01 18.72
CA ASP A 580 0.73 21.39 19.74
C ASP A 580 1.50 20.25 20.42
N MET A 581 1.90 20.46 21.67
CA MET A 581 2.68 19.50 22.45
C MET A 581 1.97 18.17 22.68
N ALA A 582 0.65 18.18 22.88
CA ALA A 582 -0.09 16.94 23.05
C ALA A 582 -0.05 16.09 21.76
N LEU A 583 -0.16 16.74 20.59
CA LEU A 583 -0.01 16.06 19.31
C LEU A 583 1.43 15.56 19.12
N LEU A 584 2.45 16.37 19.43
CA LEU A 584 3.85 15.96 19.34
C LEU A 584 4.18 14.75 20.22
N ILE A 585 3.69 14.72 21.47
CA ILE A 585 3.87 13.59 22.39
C ILE A 585 3.28 12.31 21.80
N ASP A 586 2.06 12.38 21.28
CA ASP A 586 1.40 11.23 20.68
C ASP A 586 2.09 10.76 19.39
N ASP A 587 2.61 11.70 18.60
CA ASP A 587 3.40 11.42 17.40
C ASP A 587 4.72 10.73 17.76
N ILE A 588 5.45 11.18 18.79
CA ILE A 588 6.66 10.50 19.28
C ILE A 588 6.35 9.05 19.67
N LYS A 589 5.25 8.81 20.40
CA LYS A 589 4.82 7.46 20.80
C LYS A 589 4.52 6.59 19.58
N THR A 590 3.77 7.13 18.63
CA THR A 590 3.41 6.45 17.38
C THR A 590 4.65 6.11 16.56
N GLU A 591 5.62 7.03 16.48
CA GLU A 591 6.87 6.81 15.76
C GLU A 591 7.74 5.74 16.41
N LEU A 592 7.87 5.73 17.74
CA LEU A 592 8.60 4.68 18.45
C LEU A 592 7.95 3.31 18.26
N GLN A 593 6.61 3.24 18.29
CA GLN A 593 5.87 2.02 17.99
C GLN A 593 6.08 1.57 16.54
N PHE A 594 6.01 2.50 15.59
CA PHE A 594 6.22 2.24 14.17
C PHE A 594 7.62 1.70 13.90
N VAL A 595 8.66 2.38 14.38
CA VAL A 595 10.06 1.94 14.26
C VAL A 595 10.21 0.56 14.87
N GLY A 596 9.73 0.34 16.11
CA GLY A 596 9.86 -0.96 16.75
C GLY A 596 9.10 -2.10 16.04
N LYS A 597 7.94 -1.83 15.46
CA LYS A 597 7.14 -2.83 14.74
C LYS A 597 7.77 -3.20 13.39
N TYR A 598 8.26 -2.23 12.64
CA TYR A 598 8.66 -2.38 11.23
C TYR A 598 10.17 -2.46 10.99
N TRP A 599 11.01 -2.31 12.02
CA TRP A 599 12.47 -2.47 11.86
C TRP A 599 12.88 -3.89 11.45
N ARG A 600 13.56 -4.03 10.30
CA ARG A 600 14.03 -5.33 9.77
C ARG A 600 15.49 -5.31 9.31
N LEU A 601 16.23 -4.27 9.68
CA LEU A 601 17.65 -4.12 9.37
C LEU A 601 18.53 -4.78 10.44
N SER A 602 19.80 -4.97 10.10
CA SER A 602 20.82 -5.37 11.07
C SER A 602 21.18 -4.19 11.99
N GLY A 603 21.33 -4.47 13.29
CA GLY A 603 21.56 -3.44 14.31
C GLY A 603 20.27 -2.86 14.87
N ARG A 604 20.37 -2.15 15.99
CA ARG A 604 19.22 -1.54 16.67
C ARG A 604 18.88 -0.17 16.08
N PRO A 605 17.59 0.19 15.98
CA PRO A 605 17.19 1.54 15.58
C PRO A 605 17.59 2.54 16.67
N THR A 606 18.17 3.67 16.27
CA THR A 606 18.61 4.76 17.16
C THR A 606 17.86 6.04 16.80
N VAL A 607 16.88 6.41 17.61
CA VAL A 607 16.02 7.58 17.43
C VAL A 607 16.59 8.78 18.17
N CYS A 608 16.79 9.89 17.46
CA CYS A 608 17.19 11.17 18.06
C CYS A 608 15.95 12.01 18.38
N LEU A 609 15.71 12.30 19.67
CA LEU A 609 14.66 13.23 20.11
C LEU A 609 15.28 14.57 20.46
N LEU A 610 14.82 15.62 19.78
CA LEU A 610 15.29 16.99 20.02
C LEU A 610 14.38 17.68 21.05
N ILE A 611 14.99 18.22 22.11
CA ILE A 611 14.30 19.00 23.14
C ILE A 611 14.72 20.45 22.99
N ARG A 612 13.73 21.33 22.89
CA ARG A 612 13.89 22.78 22.76
C ARG A 612 13.32 23.50 23.97
N GLU A 613 13.78 24.72 24.20
CA GLU A 613 13.35 25.58 25.30
C GLU A 613 11.87 25.98 25.17
N GLU A 614 11.35 26.07 23.94
CA GLU A 614 9.92 26.32 23.69
C GLU A 614 9.03 25.20 24.27
N HIS A 615 9.50 23.95 24.28
CA HIS A 615 8.77 22.82 24.86
C HIS A 615 8.56 22.99 26.37
N MET A 616 9.50 23.65 27.06
CA MET A 616 9.39 23.91 28.50
C MET A 616 8.38 25.00 28.86
N ARG A 617 8.13 25.93 27.95
CA ARG A 617 7.17 27.04 28.14
C ARG A 617 5.73 26.59 27.94
N ASP A 618 5.54 25.38 27.45
CA ASP A 618 4.25 24.78 27.19
C ASP A 618 3.46 24.52 28.48
N PRO A 619 2.19 24.95 28.60
CA PRO A 619 1.29 24.53 29.68
C PRO A 619 1.23 23.01 29.92
N GLN A 620 1.40 22.21 28.87
CA GLN A 620 1.40 20.74 28.88
C GLN A 620 2.81 20.14 29.05
N PHE A 621 3.83 20.92 29.41
CA PHE A 621 5.18 20.40 29.64
C PHE A 621 5.24 19.24 30.66
N LYS A 622 4.32 19.20 31.62
CA LYS A 622 4.17 18.08 32.56
C LYS A 622 3.94 16.75 31.83
N GLU A 623 3.19 16.74 30.74
CA GLU A 623 2.95 15.52 29.95
C GLU A 623 4.19 15.08 29.17
N MET A 624 5.01 16.03 28.71
CA MET A 624 6.31 15.71 28.11
C MET A 624 7.25 15.09 29.16
N LEU A 625 7.26 15.59 30.40
CA LEU A 625 8.00 14.96 31.49
C LEU A 625 7.49 13.54 31.80
N ASN A 626 6.18 13.30 31.74
CA ASN A 626 5.59 11.97 31.89
C ASN A 626 6.09 11.02 30.80
N LEU A 627 6.12 11.47 29.53
CA LEU A 627 6.69 10.70 28.42
C LEU A 627 8.17 10.37 28.68
N LEU A 628 9.00 11.37 29.01
CA LEU A 628 10.43 11.15 29.26
C LEU A 628 10.67 10.21 30.46
N ALA A 629 9.83 10.28 31.49
CA ALA A 629 9.86 9.35 32.62
C ALA A 629 9.46 7.92 32.20
N MET A 630 8.46 7.75 31.32
CA MET A 630 8.13 6.45 30.71
C MET A 630 9.31 5.88 29.94
N LEU A 631 9.93 6.69 29.07
CA LEU A 631 11.10 6.27 28.30
C LEU A 631 12.26 5.85 29.21
N LYS A 632 12.47 6.55 30.34
CA LYS A 632 13.49 6.20 31.34
C LYS A 632 13.21 4.86 32.05
N LYS A 633 11.94 4.50 32.26
CA LYS A 633 11.53 3.19 32.80
C LYS A 633 11.80 2.03 31.83
N GLY A 634 12.08 2.32 30.56
CA GLY A 634 12.45 1.33 29.54
C GLY A 634 11.28 0.79 28.72
N TYR A 635 10.07 1.34 28.90
CA TYR A 635 8.87 0.93 28.16
C TYR A 635 8.02 2.14 27.76
N CYS A 636 7.55 2.17 26.51
CA CYS A 636 6.65 3.18 25.98
C CYS A 636 5.48 2.48 25.27
N ASP A 637 4.29 2.50 25.88
CA ASP A 637 3.06 1.92 25.31
C ASP A 637 3.27 0.50 24.71
N GLY A 638 3.90 -0.39 25.50
CA GLY A 638 4.21 -1.77 25.11
C GLY A 638 5.54 -1.96 24.36
N MET A 639 6.16 -0.89 23.87
CA MET A 639 7.46 -0.94 23.17
C MET A 639 8.64 -0.89 24.14
N LYS A 640 9.61 -1.80 23.98
CA LYS A 640 10.88 -1.77 24.72
C LYS A 640 11.77 -0.66 24.20
N VAL A 641 12.15 0.25 25.08
CA VAL A 641 13.01 1.40 24.74
C VAL A 641 14.21 1.47 25.66
N ARG A 642 15.33 2.03 25.17
CA ARG A 642 16.53 2.26 25.97
C ARG A 642 17.08 3.66 25.70
N ILE A 643 16.96 4.54 26.69
CA ILE A 643 17.69 5.81 26.69
C ILE A 643 19.16 5.55 27.01
N GLY A 644 20.06 6.25 26.33
CA GLY A 644 21.47 6.25 26.66
C GLY A 644 22.23 7.39 25.99
N ARG A 645 23.48 7.58 26.42
CA ARG A 645 24.41 8.45 25.70
C ARG A 645 24.72 7.88 24.33
N LEU A 646 24.81 8.74 23.32
CA LEU A 646 25.05 8.36 21.93
C LEU A 646 26.32 7.49 21.79
N GLN A 647 27.42 7.87 22.44
CA GLN A 647 28.69 7.13 22.38
C GLN A 647 28.57 5.67 22.83
N ASN A 648 27.65 5.38 23.77
CA ASN A 648 27.43 4.03 24.29
C ASN A 648 26.51 3.19 23.39
N LEU A 649 25.68 3.84 22.58
CA LEU A 649 24.67 3.17 21.77
C LEU A 649 25.20 2.79 20.38
N ILE A 650 26.11 3.59 19.80
CA ILE A 650 26.66 3.44 18.44
C ILE A 650 27.12 2.02 18.13
N SER A 651 27.78 1.33 19.07
CA SER A 651 28.33 -0.01 18.86
C SER A 651 27.26 -1.09 18.55
N SER A 652 26.00 -0.81 18.89
CA SER A 652 24.86 -1.69 18.66
C SER A 652 23.81 -1.09 17.72
N SER A 653 24.01 0.14 17.27
CA SER A 653 23.16 0.84 16.31
C SER A 653 23.28 0.24 14.91
N CYS A 654 22.26 0.45 14.09
CA CYS A 654 22.37 0.22 12.65
C CYS A 654 23.18 1.35 12.01
N ILE A 655 24.31 0.98 11.38
CA ILE A 655 25.21 1.92 10.70
C ILE A 655 25.08 1.70 9.19
N GLU A 656 24.78 2.76 8.45
CA GLU A 656 24.75 2.75 6.99
C GLU A 656 25.88 3.61 6.41
N HIS A 657 26.65 3.02 5.50
CA HIS A 657 27.78 3.67 4.84
C HIS A 657 27.35 4.27 3.52
N LEU A 658 27.48 5.59 3.36
CA LEU A 658 27.16 6.33 2.14
C LEU A 658 28.45 6.72 1.41
N ASP A 659 29.19 5.71 0.96
CA ASP A 659 30.53 5.87 0.38
C ASP A 659 30.53 6.36 -1.08
N PHE A 660 29.35 6.66 -1.65
CA PHE A 660 29.22 7.23 -2.99
C PHE A 660 29.49 8.75 -3.04
N MET A 661 29.65 9.40 -1.88
CA MET A 661 29.92 10.84 -1.78
C MET A 661 31.42 11.15 -1.84
N ASN A 662 31.78 12.16 -2.63
CA ASN A 662 33.11 12.77 -2.59
C ASN A 662 33.11 13.95 -1.61
N GLN A 663 34.25 14.24 -0.98
CA GLN A 663 34.39 15.37 -0.02
C GLN A 663 34.01 16.73 -0.63
N SER A 664 34.17 16.91 -1.94
CA SER A 664 33.78 18.13 -2.68
C SER A 664 32.27 18.35 -2.77
N ASN A 665 31.46 17.31 -2.54
CA ASN A 665 30.01 17.33 -2.75
C ASN A 665 29.23 17.39 -1.43
N LEU A 666 29.93 17.53 -0.30
CA LEU A 666 29.28 17.67 1.00
C LEU A 666 28.58 19.03 1.07
N PRO A 667 27.35 19.09 1.63
CA PRO A 667 26.77 20.37 2.00
C PRO A 667 27.71 21.09 2.99
N ASP A 668 27.82 22.41 2.87
CA ASP A 668 28.64 23.21 3.78
C ASP A 668 28.31 22.87 5.25
N ASN A 669 29.34 22.66 6.07
CA ASN A 669 29.23 22.25 7.49
C ASN A 669 28.43 23.25 8.37
N GLU A 670 28.00 24.39 7.83
CA GLU A 670 27.21 25.41 8.52
C GLU A 670 25.77 24.95 8.88
N ASN A 671 25.29 23.83 8.31
CA ASN A 671 23.90 23.38 8.49
C ASN A 671 23.71 22.26 9.54
N ALA A 672 24.77 21.85 10.24
CA ALA A 672 24.62 20.94 11.38
C ALA A 672 23.82 21.62 12.51
N PHE A 673 23.08 20.86 13.31
CA PHE A 673 22.35 21.43 14.43
C PHE A 673 23.34 21.92 15.50
N VAL A 674 23.52 23.24 15.59
CA VAL A 674 24.49 23.89 16.48
C VAL A 674 23.86 24.17 17.83
N GLN A 675 24.66 24.04 18.89
CA GLN A 675 24.26 24.42 20.24
C GLN A 675 23.94 25.93 20.31
N ILE A 676 22.79 26.28 20.89
CA ILE A 676 22.45 27.67 21.18
C ILE A 676 23.29 28.15 22.36
N ASN A 677 24.07 29.22 22.14
CA ASN A 677 24.86 29.87 23.18
C ASN A 677 24.09 31.10 23.70
N HIS A 678 23.91 31.17 25.02
CA HIS A 678 23.31 32.32 25.68
C HIS A 678 24.43 33.20 26.25
N GLU A 679 24.39 34.51 25.99
CA GLU A 679 25.40 35.48 26.49
C GLU A 679 25.41 35.59 28.03
N TYR A 680 24.36 35.11 28.70
CA TYR A 680 24.23 35.13 30.15
C TYR A 680 23.80 33.75 30.69
N ILE A 681 24.67 33.12 31.51
CA ILE A 681 24.43 31.82 32.20
C ILE A 681 23.77 32.06 33.58
N GLY A 682 23.35 33.30 33.87
CA GLY A 682 22.64 33.61 35.11
C GLY A 682 21.38 32.75 35.22
N TYR A 683 21.32 31.90 36.24
CA TYR A 683 20.18 31.07 36.60
C TYR A 683 18.99 31.95 37.04
N GLN A 684 18.41 32.76 36.15
CA GLN A 684 16.98 33.03 36.25
C GLN A 684 16.31 31.70 35.97
N SER A 685 15.71 31.13 37.01
CA SER A 685 15.07 29.83 36.93
C SER A 685 14.14 29.80 35.72
N LEU A 686 14.22 28.77 34.88
CA LEU A 686 13.22 28.58 33.82
C LEU A 686 11.80 28.44 34.40
N THR A 687 11.66 28.21 35.72
CA THR A 687 10.38 28.25 36.44
C THR A 687 9.78 29.66 36.55
N ASP A 688 10.58 30.72 36.38
CA ASP A 688 10.13 32.11 36.32
C ASP A 688 9.83 32.55 34.88
N VAL A 689 10.00 31.66 33.89
CA VAL A 689 9.59 31.96 32.51
C VAL A 689 8.07 31.97 32.44
N PRO A 690 7.46 33.06 31.95
CA PRO A 690 6.01 33.14 31.79
C PRO A 690 5.52 31.94 30.98
N LYS A 691 4.61 31.15 31.56
CA LYS A 691 3.86 30.17 30.78
C LYS A 691 3.18 30.90 29.63
N ALA A 692 3.16 30.29 28.44
CA ALA A 692 2.39 30.85 27.34
C ALA A 692 0.94 31.04 27.79
N LEU A 693 0.47 32.30 27.84
CA LEU A 693 -0.91 32.62 28.16
C LEU A 693 -1.79 32.19 26.98
N THR A 694 -2.90 31.49 27.26
CA THR A 694 -3.89 31.14 26.24
C THR A 694 -4.59 32.41 25.77
N TYR A 695 -4.28 32.87 24.57
CA TYR A 695 -4.92 34.02 23.97
C TYR A 695 -6.33 33.65 23.50
N VAL A 696 -7.34 34.37 23.98
CA VAL A 696 -8.75 34.17 23.60
C VAL A 696 -9.34 35.50 23.19
N GLU A 697 -9.95 35.55 22.01
CA GLU A 697 -10.67 36.72 21.49
C GLU A 697 -12.04 36.31 20.93
N GLN A 698 -12.97 37.27 20.89
CA GLN A 698 -14.30 37.05 20.35
C GLN A 698 -14.27 36.84 18.83
N LYS A 699 -15.20 36.03 18.31
CA LYS A 699 -15.37 35.84 16.86
C LYS A 699 -16.00 37.08 16.26
N THR A 700 -15.24 37.82 15.45
CA THR A 700 -15.74 38.97 14.68
C THR A 700 -15.51 38.72 13.19
N SER A 701 -16.52 38.96 12.36
CA SER A 701 -16.39 38.97 10.90
C SER A 701 -16.23 40.39 10.39
N LEU A 702 -15.21 40.60 9.57
CA LEU A 702 -14.93 41.84 8.84
C LEU A 702 -15.27 41.72 7.36
N ASP A 703 -16.19 40.82 6.97
CA ASP A 703 -16.60 40.66 5.57
C ASP A 703 -17.11 41.98 4.94
N HIS A 704 -17.68 42.87 5.74
CA HIS A 704 -18.13 44.19 5.29
C HIS A 704 -16.99 45.12 4.82
N PHE A 705 -15.73 44.83 5.18
CA PHE A 705 -14.56 45.57 4.68
C PHE A 705 -14.15 45.18 3.25
N LYS A 706 -14.68 44.08 2.69
CA LYS A 706 -14.41 43.69 1.28
C LYS A 706 -14.77 44.78 0.28
N ASN A 707 -15.80 45.58 0.59
CA ASN A 707 -16.28 46.67 -0.25
C ASN A 707 -15.77 48.07 0.17
N ARG A 708 -15.01 48.17 1.26
CA ARG A 708 -14.45 49.45 1.74
C ARG A 708 -13.12 49.79 1.07
N PRO A 709 -12.77 51.07 0.91
CA PRO A 709 -11.52 51.47 0.26
C PRO A 709 -10.28 51.09 1.07
N THR A 710 -9.14 50.89 0.39
CA THR A 710 -7.90 50.36 0.98
C THR A 710 -7.37 51.22 2.14
N HIS A 711 -7.57 52.54 2.12
CA HIS A 711 -7.13 53.42 3.21
C HIS A 711 -7.89 53.18 4.55
N GLU A 712 -9.20 52.91 4.49
CA GLU A 712 -10.00 52.58 5.70
C GLU A 712 -9.58 51.24 6.31
N ILE A 713 -9.19 50.28 5.46
CA ILE A 713 -8.65 48.98 5.90
C ILE A 713 -7.34 49.23 6.67
N ILE A 714 -6.41 49.99 6.09
CA ILE A 714 -5.11 50.30 6.73
C ILE A 714 -5.30 51.08 8.04
N GLU A 715 -6.24 52.02 8.10
CA GLU A 715 -6.57 52.75 9.33
C GLU A 715 -7.12 51.82 10.41
N THR A 716 -8.04 50.93 10.05
CA THR A 716 -8.60 49.93 10.97
C THR A 716 -7.52 48.97 11.48
N MET A 717 -6.59 48.55 10.63
CA MET A 717 -5.45 47.71 11.00
C MET A 717 -4.55 48.38 12.05
N ARG A 718 -4.32 49.70 11.95
CA ARG A 718 -3.52 50.44 12.94
C ARG A 718 -4.18 50.51 14.31
N ASN A 719 -5.51 50.50 14.34
CA ASN A 719 -6.31 50.69 15.56
C ASN A 719 -6.77 49.37 16.20
N THR A 720 -6.48 48.22 15.58
CA THR A 720 -6.97 46.91 16.03
C THR A 720 -5.87 46.10 16.72
N GLU A 721 -6.14 45.65 17.95
CA GLU A 721 -5.26 44.73 18.69
C GLU A 721 -5.63 43.24 18.49
N SER A 722 -6.81 42.98 17.88
CA SER A 722 -7.31 41.63 17.59
C SER A 722 -6.48 40.97 16.48
N ILE A 723 -5.93 39.79 16.80
CA ILE A 723 -5.11 39.02 15.86
C ILE A 723 -5.97 38.52 14.70
N TYR A 724 -7.16 38.00 14.98
CA TYR A 724 -8.07 37.49 13.96
C TYR A 724 -8.53 38.58 13.00
N CYS A 725 -8.87 39.76 13.53
CA CYS A 725 -9.24 40.91 12.70
C CYS A 725 -8.08 41.33 11.79
N LEU A 726 -6.85 41.38 12.31
CA LEU A 726 -5.66 41.64 11.49
C LEU A 726 -5.49 40.59 10.39
N CYS A 727 -5.68 39.30 10.69
CA CYS A 727 -5.60 38.23 9.70
C CYS A 727 -6.63 38.43 8.56
N GLN A 728 -7.87 38.78 8.90
CA GLN A 728 -8.93 39.05 7.91
C GLN A 728 -8.61 40.29 7.07
N LEU A 729 -8.16 41.39 7.68
CA LEU A 729 -7.83 42.63 6.97
C LEU A 729 -6.65 42.41 6.01
N TRP A 730 -5.60 41.70 6.44
CA TRP A 730 -4.52 41.30 5.55
C TRP A 730 -4.97 40.34 4.45
N GLY A 731 -5.91 39.43 4.72
CA GLY A 731 -6.52 38.59 3.69
C GLY A 731 -7.27 39.39 2.62
N ILE A 732 -8.03 40.41 3.03
CA ILE A 732 -8.72 41.32 2.09
C ILE A 732 -7.69 42.09 1.25
N LEU A 733 -6.57 42.54 1.84
CA LEU A 733 -5.49 43.19 1.10
C LEU A 733 -4.78 42.23 0.14
N LEU A 734 -4.57 40.97 0.53
CA LEU A 734 -3.98 39.94 -0.31
C LEU A 734 -4.81 39.73 -1.58
N ASP A 735 -6.13 39.57 -1.43
CA ASP A 735 -7.06 39.37 -2.55
C ASP A 735 -7.14 40.60 -3.46
N ARG A 736 -7.02 41.82 -2.90
CA ARG A 736 -7.20 43.08 -3.63
C ARG A 736 -5.93 43.58 -4.31
N GLU A 737 -4.82 43.64 -3.57
CA GLU A 737 -3.58 44.32 -3.98
C GLU A 737 -2.44 43.34 -4.28
N GLY A 738 -2.57 42.08 -3.84
CA GLY A 738 -1.59 41.02 -4.06
C GLY A 738 -0.53 40.87 -2.94
N PRO A 739 0.31 39.82 -3.02
CA PRO A 739 1.21 39.41 -1.92
C PRO A 739 2.38 40.37 -1.64
N ASN A 740 2.75 41.18 -2.63
CA ASN A 740 3.89 42.10 -2.56
C ASN A 740 3.48 43.53 -2.19
N PHE A 741 2.18 43.80 -1.97
CA PHE A 741 1.73 45.12 -1.55
C PHE A 741 2.30 45.45 -0.16
N GLU A 742 2.82 46.66 0.01
CA GLU A 742 3.49 47.06 1.26
C GLU A 742 2.61 47.98 2.11
N VAL A 743 2.50 47.65 3.40
CA VAL A 743 1.87 48.52 4.40
C VAL A 743 2.85 48.71 5.56
N ASN A 744 3.23 49.95 5.84
CA ASN A 744 4.20 50.33 6.88
C ASN A 744 5.56 49.59 6.76
N GLY A 745 6.04 49.35 5.53
CA GLY A 745 7.35 48.74 5.26
C GLY A 745 7.39 47.21 5.39
N LEU A 746 6.23 46.54 5.52
CA LEU A 746 6.08 45.09 5.46
C LEU A 746 5.22 44.73 4.26
N SER A 747 5.64 43.73 3.48
CA SER A 747 4.77 43.16 2.45
C SER A 747 3.63 42.36 3.08
N VAL A 748 2.49 42.24 2.39
CA VAL A 748 1.35 41.41 2.83
C VAL A 748 1.81 40.00 3.21
N ASN A 749 2.66 39.39 2.38
CA ASN A 749 3.18 38.05 2.63
C ASN A 749 4.01 38.00 3.93
N GLN A 750 4.95 38.93 4.12
CA GLN A 750 5.75 39.02 5.35
C GLN A 750 4.89 39.26 6.59
N ALA A 751 3.88 40.12 6.50
CA ALA A 751 2.98 40.41 7.60
C ALA A 751 2.12 39.19 7.97
N LEU A 752 1.61 38.45 6.99
CA LEU A 752 0.88 37.20 7.20
C LEU A 752 1.80 36.12 7.81
N THR A 753 3.04 35.98 7.36
CA THR A 753 4.02 35.07 7.97
C THR A 753 4.31 35.44 9.43
N GLN A 754 4.51 36.73 9.73
CA GLN A 754 4.72 37.19 11.10
C GLN A 754 3.49 36.93 11.99
N LEU A 755 2.28 37.20 11.48
CA LEU A 755 1.03 36.90 12.18
C LEU A 755 0.85 35.40 12.40
N TYR A 756 1.20 34.57 11.43
CA TYR A 756 1.21 33.11 11.55
C TYR A 756 2.12 32.64 12.69
N HIS A 757 3.36 33.14 12.77
CA HIS A 757 4.28 32.81 13.87
C HIS A 757 3.78 33.32 15.23
N ARG A 758 3.28 34.55 15.28
CA ARG A 758 2.72 35.17 16.50
C ARG A 758 1.50 34.39 17.00
N ALA A 759 0.54 34.09 16.13
CA ALA A 759 -0.68 33.35 16.46
C ALA A 759 -0.36 31.94 16.95
N GLY A 760 0.62 31.26 16.34
CA GLY A 760 1.03 29.92 16.77
C GLY A 760 1.73 29.92 18.13
N SER A 761 2.55 30.94 18.41
CA SER A 761 3.17 31.12 19.74
C SER A 761 2.13 31.35 20.85
N LEU A 762 1.02 32.01 20.49
CA LEU A 762 -0.12 32.28 21.37
C LEU A 762 -1.17 31.15 21.38
N ARG A 763 -0.99 30.11 20.56
CA ARG A 763 -1.95 28.99 20.37
C ARG A 763 -3.34 29.43 19.96
N TYR A 764 -3.43 30.51 19.21
CA TYR A 764 -4.71 30.97 18.68
C TYR A 764 -4.97 30.31 17.32
N TRP A 765 -5.38 29.04 17.39
CA TRP A 765 -5.44 28.12 16.25
C TRP A 765 -6.31 28.60 15.10
N ARG A 766 -7.38 29.37 15.39
CA ARG A 766 -8.22 29.96 14.34
C ARG A 766 -7.42 30.91 13.44
N ALA A 767 -6.65 31.84 14.02
CA ALA A 767 -5.82 32.76 13.24
C ALA A 767 -4.67 32.03 12.53
N VAL A 768 -4.10 31.01 13.17
CA VAL A 768 -3.05 30.19 12.56
C VAL A 768 -3.57 29.48 11.31
N ARG A 769 -4.75 28.84 11.39
CA ARG A 769 -5.44 28.22 10.25
C ARG A 769 -5.75 29.22 9.15
N TYR A 770 -6.23 30.41 9.53
CA TYR A 770 -6.56 31.46 8.58
C TYR A 770 -5.31 31.93 7.81
N CYS A 771 -4.22 32.27 8.50
CA CYS A 771 -2.96 32.68 7.87
C CYS A 771 -2.35 31.54 7.04
N SER A 772 -2.31 30.32 7.58
CA SER A 772 -1.81 29.13 6.88
C SER A 772 -2.57 28.85 5.58
N SER A 773 -3.87 29.17 5.56
CA SER A 773 -4.68 29.07 4.35
C SER A 773 -4.26 30.12 3.33
N LEU A 774 -4.16 31.39 3.71
CA LEU A 774 -3.77 32.49 2.82
C LEU A 774 -2.34 32.35 2.26
N LEU A 775 -1.44 31.72 3.03
CA LEU A 775 -0.07 31.42 2.63
C LEU A 775 0.05 30.13 1.80
N HIS A 776 -1.07 29.43 1.55
CA HIS A 776 -1.13 28.16 0.81
C HIS A 776 -0.26 27.02 1.40
N HIS A 777 -0.07 26.97 2.71
CA HIS A 777 0.76 25.94 3.35
C HIS A 777 0.11 24.54 3.28
N ILE A 778 0.92 23.52 2.96
CA ILE A 778 0.47 22.12 2.84
C ILE A 778 1.04 21.28 3.97
N VAL A 779 0.25 20.33 4.47
CA VAL A 779 0.73 19.29 5.40
C VAL A 779 1.82 18.44 4.75
N ASP A 780 2.96 18.33 5.43
CA ASP A 780 4.04 17.44 5.00
C ASP A 780 3.54 16.00 4.86
N SER A 781 3.87 15.36 3.74
CA SER A 781 3.50 13.97 3.48
C SER A 781 1.99 13.67 3.45
N ILE A 782 1.11 14.65 3.16
CA ILE A 782 -0.35 14.42 2.98
C ILE A 782 -0.68 13.32 1.94
N SER A 783 0.12 13.25 0.87
CA SER A 783 -0.09 12.34 -0.25
C SER A 783 0.02 10.84 0.13
N PRO A 784 1.06 10.39 0.89
CA PRO A 784 1.07 9.08 1.53
C PRO A 784 -0.19 8.75 2.33
N PHE A 785 -0.71 9.68 3.15
CA PHE A 785 -1.90 9.42 3.98
C PHE A 785 -3.16 9.22 3.14
N ILE A 786 -3.34 10.01 2.08
CA ILE A 786 -4.42 9.78 1.10
C ILE A 786 -4.27 8.39 0.47
N THR A 787 -3.06 8.02 0.05
CA THR A 787 -2.80 6.70 -0.56
C THR A 787 -3.20 5.56 0.39
N THR A 788 -2.88 5.68 1.68
CA THR A 788 -3.26 4.69 2.70
C THR A 788 -4.77 4.53 2.80
N VAL A 789 -5.55 5.62 2.71
CA VAL A 789 -7.02 5.57 2.66
C VAL A 789 -7.49 4.78 1.43
N LEU A 790 -6.96 5.10 0.24
CA LEU A 790 -7.36 4.46 -1.02
C LEU A 790 -7.10 2.96 -1.04
N VAL A 791 -5.93 2.56 -0.55
CA VAL A 791 -5.51 1.15 -0.52
C VAL A 791 -6.38 0.31 0.41
N ASN A 792 -6.85 0.89 1.52
CA ASN A 792 -7.82 0.25 2.42
C ASN A 792 -9.22 0.12 1.81
N GLY A 793 -9.35 0.35 0.49
CA GLY A 793 -10.59 0.20 -0.25
C GLY A 793 -11.60 1.29 0.07
N LYS A 794 -11.13 2.48 0.45
CA LYS A 794 -11.96 3.65 0.75
C LYS A 794 -11.73 4.74 -0.29
N GLU A 795 -12.71 5.61 -0.51
CA GLU A 795 -12.52 6.86 -1.24
C GLU A 795 -12.46 8.04 -0.28
N LEU A 796 -11.95 9.18 -0.76
CA LEU A 796 -11.88 10.41 0.03
C LEU A 796 -12.31 11.60 -0.82
N THR A 797 -13.19 12.44 -0.28
CA THR A 797 -13.57 13.71 -0.94
C THR A 797 -13.28 14.91 -0.06
N VAL A 798 -12.90 16.01 -0.70
CA VAL A 798 -12.71 17.31 -0.07
C VAL A 798 -13.63 18.35 -0.72
N GLY A 799 -14.18 19.23 0.09
CA GLY A 799 -15.20 20.19 -0.35
C GLY A 799 -16.04 20.71 0.81
N VAL A 800 -16.67 21.87 0.61
CA VAL A 800 -17.61 22.46 1.57
C VAL A 800 -19.02 21.92 1.29
N ILE A 801 -19.78 21.61 2.34
CA ILE A 801 -21.16 21.09 2.20
C ILE A 801 -22.02 22.06 1.37
N GLY A 802 -22.80 21.51 0.44
CA GLY A 802 -23.62 22.26 -0.50
C GLY A 802 -22.86 22.84 -1.70
N GLN A 803 -21.54 22.62 -1.78
CA GLN A 803 -20.69 23.00 -2.92
C GLN A 803 -20.14 21.75 -3.61
N LYS A 804 -19.47 21.95 -4.75
CA LYS A 804 -18.82 20.86 -5.49
C LYS A 804 -17.72 20.22 -4.65
N GLU A 805 -17.80 18.91 -4.45
CA GLU A 805 -16.72 18.11 -3.86
C GLU A 805 -15.75 17.62 -4.93
N THR A 806 -14.47 17.50 -4.58
CA THR A 806 -13.46 16.85 -5.42
C THR A 806 -13.14 15.47 -4.86
N ASN A 807 -13.25 14.44 -5.70
CA ASN A 807 -12.91 13.07 -5.34
C ASN A 807 -11.41 12.83 -5.50
N PHE A 808 -10.78 12.24 -4.49
CA PHE A 808 -9.45 11.67 -4.57
C PHE A 808 -9.64 10.15 -4.76
N ASP A 809 -9.79 9.72 -6.00
CA ASP A 809 -9.98 8.31 -6.40
C ASP A 809 -8.65 7.62 -6.74
N LYS A 810 -7.59 8.40 -6.93
CA LYS A 810 -6.23 7.94 -7.22
C LYS A 810 -5.19 8.72 -6.40
N PRO A 811 -4.00 8.16 -6.20
CA PRO A 811 -2.92 8.87 -5.53
C PRO A 811 -2.51 10.14 -6.31
N MET A 812 -2.61 11.29 -5.66
CA MET A 812 -2.27 12.61 -6.24
C MET A 812 -0.91 13.11 -5.73
N THR A 813 -0.24 13.92 -6.52
CA THR A 813 0.98 14.64 -6.13
C THR A 813 0.65 15.75 -5.11
N PRO A 814 1.62 16.17 -4.27
CA PRO A 814 1.39 17.28 -3.33
C PRO A 814 0.91 18.58 -4.01
N ALA A 815 1.41 18.90 -5.20
CA ALA A 815 0.99 20.08 -5.96
C ALA A 815 -0.46 19.99 -6.44
N GLU A 816 -0.91 18.81 -6.89
CA GLU A 816 -2.32 18.61 -7.27
C GLU A 816 -3.24 18.72 -6.05
N ILE A 817 -2.84 18.17 -4.90
CA ILE A 817 -3.61 18.28 -3.65
C ILE A 817 -3.69 19.73 -3.20
N GLN A 818 -2.58 20.47 -3.26
CA GLN A 818 -2.55 21.91 -2.97
C GLN A 818 -3.51 22.68 -3.85
N ASN A 819 -3.46 22.44 -5.16
CA ASN A 819 -4.37 23.07 -6.10
C ASN A 819 -5.84 22.80 -5.73
N VAL A 820 -6.21 21.56 -5.41
CA VAL A 820 -7.58 21.23 -5.01
C VAL A 820 -8.00 21.93 -3.71
N MET A 821 -7.16 21.94 -2.68
CA MET A 821 -7.51 22.57 -1.40
C MET A 821 -7.82 24.07 -1.56
N TYR A 822 -7.03 24.77 -2.37
CA TYR A 822 -7.14 26.22 -2.54
C TYR A 822 -8.06 26.66 -3.68
N THR A 823 -8.45 25.77 -4.59
CA THR A 823 -9.44 26.07 -5.65
C THR A 823 -10.85 25.56 -5.35
N THR A 824 -10.99 24.44 -4.63
CA THR A 824 -12.30 23.85 -4.32
C THR A 824 -12.81 24.22 -2.92
N VAL A 825 -11.92 24.35 -1.92
CA VAL A 825 -12.35 24.54 -0.51
C VAL A 825 -12.22 25.99 -0.07
N GLN A 826 -11.03 26.59 -0.22
CA GLN A 826 -10.72 27.94 0.28
C GLN A 826 -11.70 29.03 -0.17
N PRO A 827 -12.19 29.08 -1.44
CA PRO A 827 -13.10 30.14 -1.89
C PRO A 827 -14.42 30.18 -1.12
N TYR A 828 -14.87 29.04 -0.60
CA TYR A 828 -16.10 28.93 0.17
C TYR A 828 -15.85 28.99 1.68
N ASN A 829 -14.69 28.51 2.14
CA ASN A 829 -14.29 28.62 3.55
C ASN A 829 -12.77 28.55 3.72
N VAL A 830 -12.18 29.69 4.08
CA VAL A 830 -10.72 29.88 4.25
C VAL A 830 -10.13 28.90 5.28
N ILE A 831 -10.79 28.72 6.44
CA ILE A 831 -10.27 27.87 7.52
C ILE A 831 -10.43 26.38 7.19
N GLN A 832 -11.54 25.99 6.55
CA GLN A 832 -11.75 24.59 6.17
C GLN A 832 -10.71 24.07 5.18
N ALA A 833 -10.12 24.93 4.33
CA ALA A 833 -9.03 24.51 3.44
C ALA A 833 -7.82 23.92 4.21
N VAL A 834 -7.60 24.37 5.45
CA VAL A 834 -6.53 23.85 6.33
C VAL A 834 -7.07 22.75 7.23
N LEU A 835 -8.26 22.92 7.81
CA LEU A 835 -8.85 21.92 8.71
C LEU A 835 -9.16 20.59 7.99
N GLN A 836 -9.56 20.63 6.71
CA GLN A 836 -9.74 19.42 5.92
C GLN A 836 -8.41 18.71 5.67
N GLN A 837 -7.29 19.43 5.50
CA GLN A 837 -5.96 18.80 5.42
C GLN A 837 -5.60 18.08 6.73
N GLU A 838 -5.90 18.68 7.89
CA GLU A 838 -5.71 18.02 9.20
C GLU A 838 -6.53 16.72 9.28
N VAL A 839 -7.82 16.77 8.92
CA VAL A 839 -8.69 15.59 8.98
C VAL A 839 -8.23 14.50 8.00
N VAL A 840 -7.79 14.86 6.79
CA VAL A 840 -7.22 13.91 5.82
C VAL A 840 -5.99 13.21 6.40
N LEU A 841 -5.07 13.98 7.01
CA LEU A 841 -3.90 13.45 7.70
C LEU A 841 -4.31 12.45 8.78
N TYR A 842 -5.23 12.85 9.67
CA TYR A 842 -5.65 12.00 10.78
C TYR A 842 -6.41 10.76 10.31
N CYS A 843 -7.27 10.87 9.30
CA CYS A 843 -7.95 9.71 8.68
C CYS A 843 -6.93 8.70 8.13
N GLY A 844 -5.92 9.17 7.39
CA GLY A 844 -4.88 8.30 6.85
C GLY A 844 -4.01 7.64 7.92
N ARG A 845 -3.78 8.29 9.07
CA ARG A 845 -3.11 7.68 10.23
C ARG A 845 -4.00 6.67 10.94
N LEU A 846 -5.24 7.06 11.28
CA LEU A 846 -6.18 6.22 12.01
C LEU A 846 -6.55 4.96 11.24
N ILE A 847 -6.70 5.03 9.90
CA ILE A 847 -7.01 3.84 9.11
C ILE A 847 -5.83 2.88 9.03
N ALA A 848 -4.59 3.38 9.13
CA ALA A 848 -3.40 2.54 9.16
C ALA A 848 -3.25 1.79 10.49
N THR A 849 -3.62 2.43 11.61
CA THR A 849 -3.46 1.85 12.95
C THR A 849 -4.68 1.07 13.41
N ASN A 850 -5.88 1.60 13.15
CA ASN A 850 -7.17 1.08 13.59
C ASN A 850 -8.20 1.07 12.43
N PRO A 851 -8.04 0.20 11.42
CA PRO A 851 -8.96 0.14 10.26
C PRO A 851 -10.43 -0.08 10.65
N SER A 852 -10.69 -0.71 11.80
CA SER A 852 -12.03 -1.01 12.31
C SER A 852 -12.90 0.24 12.52
N MET A 853 -12.31 1.41 12.82
CA MET A 853 -13.04 2.67 13.00
C MET A 853 -13.78 3.09 11.72
N PHE A 854 -13.26 2.71 10.56
CA PHE A 854 -13.83 3.02 9.23
C PHE A 854 -14.77 1.92 8.72
N ARG A 855 -15.15 0.97 9.57
CA ARG A 855 -16.06 -0.10 9.18
C ARG A 855 -17.43 0.45 8.78
N GLY A 856 -17.88 0.06 7.59
CA GLY A 856 -19.15 0.54 7.04
C GLY A 856 -19.09 1.93 6.41
N ILE A 857 -17.96 2.64 6.50
CA ILE A 857 -17.73 3.87 5.74
C ILE A 857 -16.95 3.48 4.49
N LEU A 858 -17.45 3.72 3.29
CA LEU A 858 -16.72 3.43 2.06
C LEU A 858 -16.05 4.71 1.52
N LYS A 859 -16.74 5.85 1.53
CA LYS A 859 -16.19 7.14 1.09
C LYS A 859 -16.18 8.17 2.21
N ILE A 860 -14.99 8.65 2.56
CA ILE A 860 -14.76 9.64 3.61
C ILE A 860 -14.95 11.04 3.02
N ARG A 861 -16.13 11.61 3.21
CA ARG A 861 -16.43 12.99 2.80
C ARG A 861 -16.02 13.96 3.89
N VAL A 862 -14.86 14.59 3.74
CA VAL A 862 -14.22 15.35 4.83
C VAL A 862 -15.08 16.53 5.29
N GLY A 863 -15.80 17.19 4.39
CA GLY A 863 -16.77 18.23 4.75
C GLY A 863 -17.88 17.74 5.69
N TRP A 864 -18.44 16.55 5.43
CA TRP A 864 -19.46 15.92 6.28
C TRP A 864 -18.91 15.36 7.59
N VAL A 865 -17.64 14.93 7.60
CA VAL A 865 -16.95 14.56 8.84
C VAL A 865 -16.83 15.78 9.76
N LEU A 866 -16.47 16.95 9.22
CA LEU A 866 -16.44 18.19 10.00
C LEU A 866 -17.84 18.57 10.52
N GLU A 867 -18.89 18.32 9.76
CA GLU A 867 -20.26 18.56 10.21
C GLU A 867 -20.68 17.61 11.32
N ALA A 868 -20.31 16.32 11.24
CA ALA A 868 -20.52 15.37 12.32
C ALA A 868 -19.81 15.79 13.62
N MET A 869 -18.61 16.40 13.52
CA MET A 869 -17.91 16.97 14.67
C MET A 869 -18.68 18.14 15.29
N ARG A 870 -19.24 19.05 14.46
CA ARG A 870 -20.06 20.17 14.95
C ARG A 870 -21.32 19.67 15.63
N LEU A 871 -22.04 18.74 15.00
CA LEU A 871 -23.24 18.12 15.56
C LEU A 871 -22.94 17.44 16.90
N TYR A 872 -21.83 16.72 17.02
CA TYR A 872 -21.43 16.12 18.29
C TYR A 872 -21.18 17.15 19.40
N LEU A 873 -20.49 18.25 19.10
CA LEU A 873 -20.27 19.33 20.07
C LEU A 873 -21.59 19.96 20.53
N GLN A 874 -22.55 20.13 19.61
CA GLN A 874 -23.89 20.61 19.94
C GLN A 874 -24.62 19.63 20.86
N MET A 875 -24.65 18.34 20.49
CA MET A 875 -25.30 17.28 21.28
C MET A 875 -24.69 17.12 22.68
N SER A 876 -23.40 17.39 22.83
CA SER A 876 -22.67 17.28 24.10
C SER A 876 -22.86 18.50 25.02
N GLY A 877 -23.68 19.49 24.62
CA GLY A 877 -23.87 20.73 25.36
C GLY A 877 -22.66 21.67 25.32
N GLN A 878 -21.75 21.47 24.36
CA GLN A 878 -20.51 22.22 24.16
C GLN A 878 -20.63 23.19 22.96
N GLU A 879 -21.82 23.72 22.69
CA GLU A 879 -22.13 24.61 21.56
C GLU A 879 -21.26 25.88 21.51
N SER A 880 -20.75 26.33 22.66
CA SER A 880 -19.85 27.48 22.76
C SER A 880 -18.42 27.21 22.28
N ILE A 881 -18.04 25.94 22.09
CA ILE A 881 -16.72 25.55 21.62
C ILE A 881 -16.65 25.75 20.10
N ASP A 882 -15.73 26.62 19.69
CA ASP A 882 -15.45 26.81 18.27
C ASP A 882 -14.51 25.74 17.72
N LEU A 883 -15.03 24.87 16.84
CA LEU A 883 -14.26 23.85 16.13
C LEU A 883 -13.02 24.44 15.44
N GLU A 884 -13.14 25.63 14.85
CA GLU A 884 -12.06 26.30 14.11
C GLU A 884 -10.90 26.75 15.01
N ASN A 885 -11.12 26.83 16.33
CA ASN A 885 -10.11 27.23 17.32
C ASN A 885 -9.68 26.07 18.24
N LEU A 886 -10.16 24.84 18.01
CA LEU A 886 -9.64 23.67 18.72
C LEU A 886 -8.18 23.42 18.36
N SER A 887 -7.37 23.00 19.34
CA SER A 887 -6.00 22.56 19.06
C SER A 887 -5.98 21.36 18.11
N PRO A 888 -4.92 21.18 17.30
CA PRO A 888 -4.75 20.01 16.44
C PRO A 888 -5.04 18.67 17.13
N TYR A 889 -4.55 18.48 18.36
CA TYR A 889 -4.80 17.28 19.16
C TYR A 889 -6.29 17.11 19.51
N GLN A 890 -6.97 18.19 19.89
CA GLN A 890 -8.42 18.14 20.17
C GLN A 890 -9.24 17.80 18.92
N VAL A 891 -8.87 18.33 17.75
CA VAL A 891 -9.52 17.97 16.47
C VAL A 891 -9.35 16.48 16.20
N ARG A 892 -8.15 15.93 16.43
CA ARG A 892 -7.89 14.49 16.28
C ARG A 892 -8.72 13.62 17.24
N ILE A 893 -8.81 13.99 18.51
CA ILE A 893 -9.66 13.27 19.49
C ILE A 893 -11.12 13.31 19.05
N LEU A 894 -11.60 14.49 18.63
CA LEU A 894 -12.97 14.67 18.19
C LEU A 894 -13.27 13.84 16.93
N LEU A 895 -12.31 13.73 16.00
CA LEU A 895 -12.42 12.84 14.84
C LEU A 895 -12.58 11.39 15.27
N GLN A 896 -11.72 10.92 16.16
CA GLN A 896 -11.80 9.54 16.65
C GLN A 896 -13.15 9.27 17.32
N LYS A 897 -13.65 10.22 18.14
CA LYS A 897 -14.94 10.12 18.80
C LYS A 897 -16.10 9.99 17.81
N VAL A 898 -16.11 10.82 16.76
CA VAL A 898 -17.14 10.77 15.70
C VAL A 898 -17.05 9.46 14.91
N LEU A 899 -15.84 9.02 14.55
CA LEU A 899 -15.63 7.77 13.80
C LEU A 899 -15.98 6.52 14.62
N THR A 900 -16.05 6.57 15.94
CA THR A 900 -16.43 5.44 16.80
C THR A 900 -17.82 5.57 17.40
N VAL A 901 -18.69 6.43 16.85
CA VAL A 901 -20.07 6.64 17.36
C VAL A 901 -20.84 5.34 17.60
N SER A 902 -20.65 4.32 16.75
CA SER A 902 -21.28 3.01 16.90
C SER A 902 -20.91 2.26 18.19
N GLU A 903 -19.76 2.57 18.80
CA GLU A 903 -19.21 1.86 19.97
C GLU A 903 -19.74 2.44 21.28
N TRP A 904 -19.87 3.77 21.38
CA TRP A 904 -20.21 4.46 22.63
C TRP A 904 -21.62 5.09 22.64
N ALA A 905 -22.31 5.19 21.49
CA ALA A 905 -23.61 5.88 21.43
C ALA A 905 -24.67 5.33 22.39
N ALA A 906 -24.65 4.01 22.65
CA ALA A 906 -25.55 3.37 23.60
C ALA A 906 -25.21 3.74 25.06
N GLU A 907 -23.91 3.85 25.37
CA GLU A 907 -23.42 4.19 26.71
C GLU A 907 -23.72 5.64 27.07
N GLU A 908 -23.52 6.57 26.13
CA GLU A 908 -23.83 8.00 26.28
C GLU A 908 -25.32 8.32 26.04
N LYS A 909 -26.17 7.31 25.80
CA LYS A 909 -27.62 7.43 25.64
C LYS A 909 -28.03 8.46 24.57
N LEU A 910 -27.31 8.49 23.44
CA LEU A 910 -27.72 9.30 22.28
C LEU A 910 -29.13 8.90 21.84
N THR A 911 -29.96 9.90 21.52
CA THR A 911 -31.27 9.65 20.93
C THR A 911 -31.12 9.01 19.54
N THR A 912 -32.15 8.29 19.08
CA THR A 912 -32.12 7.67 17.74
C THR A 912 -31.86 8.70 16.63
N LEU A 913 -32.46 9.90 16.76
CA LEU A 913 -32.25 10.99 15.80
C LEU A 913 -30.79 11.44 15.77
N GLN A 914 -30.19 11.71 16.93
CA GLN A 914 -28.79 12.11 17.02
C GLN A 914 -27.85 11.04 16.44
N ARG A 915 -28.12 9.76 16.71
CA ARG A 915 -27.36 8.66 16.12
C ARG A 915 -27.49 8.61 14.60
N ARG A 916 -28.71 8.76 14.06
CA ARG A 916 -28.96 8.82 12.60
C ARG A 916 -28.27 10.02 11.95
N GLN A 917 -28.21 11.17 12.63
CA GLN A 917 -27.50 12.35 12.15
C GLN A 917 -25.98 12.10 12.02
N LEU A 918 -25.34 11.58 13.06
CA LEU A 918 -23.90 11.31 13.06
C LEU A 918 -23.52 10.20 12.07
N GLU A 919 -24.21 9.05 12.10
CA GLU A 919 -23.96 7.94 11.17
C GLU A 919 -24.33 8.31 9.72
N GLY A 920 -25.32 9.18 9.55
CA GLY A 920 -25.72 9.73 8.26
C GLY A 920 -24.63 10.58 7.64
N CYS A 921 -24.00 11.47 8.41
CA CYS A 921 -22.87 12.29 7.93
C CYS A 921 -21.71 11.43 7.45
N LEU A 922 -21.45 10.31 8.13
CA LEU A 922 -20.40 9.36 7.75
C LEU A 922 -20.82 8.39 6.63
N CYS A 923 -22.09 8.41 6.22
CA CYS A 923 -22.69 7.44 5.30
C CYS A 923 -22.41 5.99 5.72
N ARG A 924 -22.41 5.70 7.03
CA ARG A 924 -22.04 4.38 7.53
C ARG A 924 -23.14 3.36 7.23
N VAL A 925 -22.76 2.24 6.60
CA VAL A 925 -23.66 1.14 6.26
C VAL A 925 -23.34 -0.16 7.02
N PRO A 926 -24.32 -1.06 7.21
CA PRO A 926 -24.11 -2.38 7.80
C PRO A 926 -23.16 -3.29 6.98
N ARG A 927 -22.69 -4.38 7.61
CA ARG A 927 -21.89 -5.40 6.90
C ARG A 927 -22.68 -6.01 5.75
N HIS A 928 -22.01 -6.27 4.63
CA HIS A 928 -22.60 -6.84 3.41
C HIS A 928 -23.74 -6.00 2.80
N PHE A 929 -23.86 -4.73 3.17
CA PHE A 929 -24.88 -3.84 2.62
C PHE A 929 -24.85 -3.80 1.08
N TYR A 930 -23.68 -3.58 0.48
CA TYR A 930 -23.56 -3.56 -0.98
C TYR A 930 -23.98 -4.88 -1.63
N ASN A 931 -23.60 -6.04 -1.05
CA ASN A 931 -24.05 -7.34 -1.54
C ASN A 931 -25.57 -7.50 -1.48
N LYS A 932 -26.22 -6.96 -0.44
CA LYS A 932 -27.68 -6.91 -0.34
C LYS A 932 -28.28 -6.03 -1.44
N ILE A 933 -27.66 -4.91 -1.78
CA ILE A 933 -28.12 -4.07 -2.90
C ILE A 933 -28.00 -4.80 -4.24
N TRP A 934 -26.93 -5.57 -4.44
CA TRP A 934 -26.79 -6.43 -5.61
C TRP A 934 -27.97 -7.41 -5.74
N GLU A 935 -28.37 -8.04 -4.64
CA GLU A 935 -29.52 -8.95 -4.59
C GLU A 935 -30.86 -8.25 -4.88
N ILE A 936 -31.02 -6.99 -4.45
CA ILE A 936 -32.19 -6.18 -4.80
C ILE A 936 -32.21 -5.89 -6.30
N LEU A 937 -31.09 -5.46 -6.88
CA LEU A 937 -30.99 -5.16 -8.31
C LEU A 937 -31.28 -6.38 -9.18
N GLN A 938 -30.88 -7.58 -8.76
CA GLN A 938 -31.20 -8.82 -9.48
C GLN A 938 -32.71 -9.08 -9.61
N ARG A 939 -33.52 -8.46 -8.74
CA ARG A 939 -34.98 -8.68 -8.66
C ARG A 939 -35.80 -7.42 -8.96
N THR A 940 -35.17 -6.33 -9.40
CA THR A 940 -35.82 -5.04 -9.70
C THR A 940 -35.30 -4.50 -11.04
N GLN A 941 -35.94 -3.46 -11.60
CA GLN A 941 -35.39 -2.72 -12.75
C GLN A 941 -34.40 -1.61 -12.35
N GLY A 942 -34.23 -1.39 -11.05
CA GLY A 942 -33.34 -0.38 -10.48
C GLY A 942 -33.85 0.11 -9.13
N ILE A 943 -33.11 1.05 -8.54
CA ILE A 943 -33.46 1.73 -7.28
C ILE A 943 -33.42 3.23 -7.54
N THR A 944 -34.52 3.93 -7.27
CA THR A 944 -34.62 5.38 -7.42
C THR A 944 -34.64 6.05 -6.05
N THR A 945 -33.86 7.11 -5.86
CA THR A 945 -33.88 7.93 -4.65
C THR A 945 -33.56 9.39 -4.99
N GLN A 946 -34.39 10.33 -4.55
CA GLN A 946 -34.32 11.77 -4.85
C GLN A 946 -34.07 12.09 -6.33
N GLY A 947 -34.74 11.36 -7.23
CA GLY A 947 -34.59 11.53 -8.68
C GLY A 947 -33.32 10.89 -9.28
N HIS A 948 -32.43 10.31 -8.47
CA HIS A 948 -31.29 9.54 -8.93
C HIS A 948 -31.66 8.06 -9.10
N LEU A 949 -31.44 7.49 -10.29
CA LEU A 949 -31.70 6.08 -10.60
C LEU A 949 -30.39 5.30 -10.59
N LEU A 950 -30.34 4.25 -9.78
CA LEU A 950 -29.38 3.15 -9.88
C LEU A 950 -30.02 2.03 -10.72
N PRO A 951 -29.74 1.93 -12.03
CA PRO A 951 -30.44 0.99 -12.89
C PRO A 951 -29.87 -0.43 -12.75
N THR A 952 -30.68 -1.46 -12.99
CA THR A 952 -30.22 -2.85 -13.02
C THR A 952 -29.30 -3.11 -14.23
N ALA A 953 -29.69 -2.62 -15.41
CA ALA A 953 -28.86 -2.62 -16.61
C ALA A 953 -28.42 -1.18 -16.93
N PRO A 954 -27.12 -0.91 -17.20
CA PRO A 954 -26.06 -1.89 -17.46
C PRO A 954 -25.27 -2.34 -16.22
N THR A 955 -25.68 -1.94 -15.00
CA THR A 955 -24.91 -2.18 -13.75
C THR A 955 -24.54 -3.65 -13.54
N LEU A 956 -25.51 -4.56 -13.51
CA LEU A 956 -25.26 -5.99 -13.28
C LEU A 956 -24.56 -6.68 -14.47
N THR A 957 -24.65 -6.07 -15.65
CA THR A 957 -23.97 -6.56 -16.85
C THR A 957 -22.49 -6.19 -16.83
N ASN A 958 -22.17 -4.97 -16.43
CA ASN A 958 -20.81 -4.44 -16.46
C ASN A 958 -20.00 -4.87 -15.23
N MET A 959 -20.64 -5.02 -14.08
CA MET A 959 -19.99 -5.16 -12.77
C MET A 959 -20.19 -6.55 -12.16
N SER A 960 -19.53 -6.84 -11.04
CA SER A 960 -19.55 -8.13 -10.32
C SER A 960 -19.97 -7.95 -8.84
N ARG A 961 -20.53 -9.00 -8.21
CA ARG A 961 -21.13 -9.00 -6.84
C ARG A 961 -20.19 -8.65 -5.66
N GLY A 962 -18.97 -8.17 -5.89
CA GLY A 962 -18.03 -7.84 -4.80
C GLY A 962 -16.90 -6.90 -5.21
N GLU A 963 -17.01 -6.22 -6.35
CA GLU A 963 -16.05 -5.19 -6.74
C GLU A 963 -16.34 -3.85 -6.05
N ILE A 964 -15.29 -3.06 -5.80
CA ILE A 964 -15.43 -1.78 -5.11
C ILE A 964 -16.16 -0.76 -5.98
N THR A 965 -15.96 -0.81 -7.30
CA THR A 965 -16.64 0.06 -8.29
C THR A 965 -18.17 -0.02 -8.19
N PHE A 966 -18.72 -1.22 -8.00
CA PHE A 966 -20.16 -1.38 -7.74
C PHE A 966 -20.58 -0.74 -6.41
N SER A 967 -19.78 -0.95 -5.36
CA SER A 967 -20.08 -0.40 -4.03
C SER A 967 -20.07 1.13 -4.04
N LEU A 968 -19.15 1.73 -4.79
CA LEU A 968 -19.06 3.18 -4.97
C LEU A 968 -20.27 3.75 -5.72
N LEU A 969 -20.76 3.08 -6.77
CA LEU A 969 -21.95 3.49 -7.51
C LEU A 969 -23.21 3.52 -6.61
N VAL A 970 -23.34 2.53 -5.72
CA VAL A 970 -24.40 2.50 -4.70
C VAL A 970 -24.26 3.68 -3.74
N GLU A 971 -23.04 3.97 -3.30
CA GLU A 971 -22.78 5.07 -2.38
C GLU A 971 -23.05 6.45 -3.01
N GLU A 972 -22.69 6.65 -4.28
CA GLU A 972 -23.04 7.86 -5.04
C GLU A 972 -24.56 8.11 -5.05
N THR A 973 -25.36 7.04 -5.19
CA THR A 973 -26.82 7.13 -5.10
C THR A 973 -27.30 7.57 -3.71
N LEU A 974 -26.65 7.10 -2.64
CA LEU A 974 -26.97 7.51 -1.26
C LEU A 974 -26.50 8.95 -0.96
N MET A 975 -25.43 9.40 -1.61
CA MET A 975 -24.84 10.73 -1.42
C MET A 975 -25.68 11.86 -1.98
N CYS A 976 -26.59 11.58 -2.93
CA CYS A 976 -27.59 12.53 -3.40
C CYS A 976 -28.57 12.98 -2.31
N ILE A 977 -28.68 12.24 -1.21
CA ILE A 977 -29.56 12.57 -0.09
C ILE A 977 -28.87 13.60 0.80
N ASP A 978 -29.32 14.85 0.81
CA ASP A 978 -28.70 15.92 1.60
C ASP A 978 -28.85 15.73 3.12
N CYS A 979 -30.02 15.31 3.60
CA CYS A 979 -30.27 15.17 5.04
C CYS A 979 -29.63 13.89 5.61
N PRO A 980 -28.71 13.98 6.60
CA PRO A 980 -28.02 12.82 7.18
C PRO A 980 -28.96 11.75 7.74
N GLU A 981 -29.97 12.15 8.51
CA GLU A 981 -30.92 11.22 9.13
C GLU A 981 -31.81 10.51 8.09
N ARG A 982 -32.19 11.19 7.00
CA ARG A 982 -32.90 10.58 5.87
C ARG A 982 -32.02 9.55 5.17
N ARG A 983 -30.72 9.85 5.00
CA ARG A 983 -29.74 8.92 4.40
C ARG A 983 -29.68 7.60 5.18
N GLN A 984 -29.68 7.67 6.52
CA GLN A 984 -29.74 6.47 7.36
C GLN A 984 -31.06 5.70 7.25
N ILE A 985 -32.20 6.40 7.21
CA ILE A 985 -33.51 5.76 6.98
C ILE A 985 -33.54 5.00 5.64
N THR A 986 -32.95 5.55 4.59
CA THR A 986 -32.82 4.86 3.30
C THR A 986 -31.98 3.60 3.41
N VAL A 987 -30.85 3.63 4.13
CA VAL A 987 -30.01 2.45 4.39
C VAL A 987 -30.77 1.38 5.17
N GLU A 988 -31.52 1.77 6.21
CA GLU A 988 -32.39 0.89 6.99
C GLU A 988 -33.46 0.22 6.11
N LEU A 989 -34.15 1.01 5.29
CA LEU A 989 -35.19 0.52 4.38
C LEU A 989 -34.63 -0.46 3.35
N LEU A 990 -33.50 -0.16 2.72
CA LEU A 990 -32.85 -1.06 1.76
C LEU A 990 -32.47 -2.41 2.41
N CYS A 991 -32.00 -2.40 3.66
CA CYS A 991 -31.74 -3.63 4.41
C CYS A 991 -33.02 -4.45 4.65
N ILE A 992 -34.12 -3.78 4.97
CA ILE A 992 -35.44 -4.43 5.17
C ILE A 992 -35.90 -5.07 3.86
N ILE A 993 -35.83 -4.33 2.74
CA ILE A 993 -36.24 -4.82 1.42
C ILE A 993 -35.39 -6.01 0.97
N ALA A 994 -34.06 -5.96 1.13
CA ALA A 994 -33.20 -7.10 0.85
C ALA A 994 -33.58 -8.33 1.69
N THR A 995 -33.94 -8.13 2.97
CA THR A 995 -34.36 -9.22 3.85
C THR A 995 -35.71 -9.81 3.43
N ILE A 996 -36.66 -8.98 3.00
CA ILE A 996 -37.95 -9.43 2.46
C ILE A 996 -37.72 -10.24 1.18
N LEU A 997 -36.94 -9.74 0.23
CA LEU A 997 -36.65 -10.44 -1.02
C LEU A 997 -35.87 -11.74 -0.82
N ASN A 998 -34.93 -11.79 0.12
CA ASN A 998 -34.18 -13.02 0.40
C ASN A 998 -35.04 -14.10 1.05
N ARG A 999 -36.05 -13.73 1.84
CA ARG A 999 -37.00 -14.68 2.42
C ARG A 999 -38.07 -15.16 1.43
N ASN A 1000 -38.26 -14.43 0.34
CA ASN A 1000 -39.29 -14.71 -0.67
C ASN A 1000 -38.67 -14.65 -2.07
N PRO A 1001 -37.87 -15.66 -2.48
CA PRO A 1001 -37.12 -15.66 -3.74
C PRO A 1001 -37.98 -15.53 -5.00
N GLU A 1002 -39.27 -15.85 -4.92
CA GLU A 1002 -40.26 -15.72 -5.98
C GLU A 1002 -40.64 -14.28 -6.32
N LEU A 1003 -40.37 -13.33 -5.42
CA LEU A 1003 -40.80 -11.93 -5.60
C LEU A 1003 -39.86 -11.16 -6.53
N HIS A 1004 -40.45 -10.55 -7.57
CA HIS A 1004 -39.76 -9.69 -8.52
C HIS A 1004 -40.56 -8.39 -8.73
N PHE A 1005 -39.85 -7.27 -8.81
CA PHE A 1005 -40.45 -5.98 -9.12
C PHE A 1005 -40.33 -5.68 -10.62
N LYS A 1006 -41.46 -5.38 -11.26
CA LYS A 1006 -41.50 -4.99 -12.68
C LYS A 1006 -40.95 -3.59 -12.96
N GLN A 1007 -40.88 -2.73 -11.95
CA GLN A 1007 -40.44 -1.34 -12.06
C GLN A 1007 -39.24 -1.08 -11.14
N ALA A 1008 -38.62 0.09 -11.31
CA ALA A 1008 -37.62 0.56 -10.38
C ALA A 1008 -38.26 0.80 -9.01
N LEU A 1009 -37.52 0.47 -7.96
CA LEU A 1009 -37.94 0.64 -6.58
C LEU A 1009 -37.79 2.12 -6.18
N ASP A 1010 -38.90 2.83 -6.05
CA ASP A 1010 -38.90 4.21 -5.55
C ASP A 1010 -38.84 4.23 -4.02
N ILE A 1011 -37.68 4.61 -3.50
CA ILE A 1011 -37.39 4.68 -2.06
C ILE A 1011 -38.15 5.83 -1.39
N ASP A 1012 -38.34 6.96 -2.08
CA ASP A 1012 -38.99 8.13 -1.52
C ASP A 1012 -40.48 7.91 -1.33
N ASP A 1013 -41.11 7.23 -2.28
CA ASP A 1013 -42.50 6.80 -2.19
C ASP A 1013 -42.74 5.89 -0.97
N ILE A 1014 -41.86 4.91 -0.76
CA ILE A 1014 -42.01 3.96 0.37
C ILE A 1014 -41.82 4.68 1.70
N ILE A 1015 -40.84 5.58 1.80
CA ILE A 1015 -40.60 6.39 3.01
C ILE A 1015 -41.81 7.31 3.28
N THR A 1016 -42.38 7.92 2.24
CA THR A 1016 -43.55 8.81 2.35
C THR A 1016 -44.80 8.04 2.76
N GLU A 1017 -45.00 6.82 2.24
CA GLU A 1017 -46.09 5.94 2.66
C GLU A 1017 -45.92 5.49 4.12
N ALA A 1018 -44.72 5.10 4.53
CA ALA A 1018 -44.41 4.73 5.92
C ALA A 1018 -44.66 5.89 6.89
N PHE A 1019 -44.20 7.10 6.54
CA PHE A 1019 -44.48 8.31 7.30
C PHE A 1019 -45.98 8.61 7.36
N GLY A 1020 -46.69 8.36 6.27
CA GLY A 1020 -48.13 8.49 6.21
C GLY A 1020 -48.89 7.60 7.17
N MET A 1021 -48.46 6.34 7.30
CA MET A 1021 -49.01 5.41 8.28
C MET A 1021 -48.72 5.88 9.70
N TYR A 1022 -47.50 6.35 9.97
CA TYR A 1022 -47.13 6.90 11.26
C TYR A 1022 -48.00 8.11 11.65
N CYS A 1023 -48.19 9.09 10.75
CA CYS A 1023 -49.05 10.24 10.99
C CYS A 1023 -50.50 9.82 11.28
N LYS A 1024 -51.02 8.84 10.53
CA LYS A 1024 -52.37 8.32 10.72
C LYS A 1024 -52.54 7.64 12.07
N ASP A 1025 -51.58 6.80 12.47
CA ASP A 1025 -51.62 6.07 13.74
C ASP A 1025 -51.46 7.00 14.96
N ASN A 1026 -50.82 8.18 14.77
CA ASN A 1026 -50.55 9.16 15.84
C ASN A 1026 -51.41 10.44 15.74
N ASN A 1027 -52.42 10.48 14.87
CA ASN A 1027 -53.29 11.65 14.66
C ASN A 1027 -52.54 12.97 14.37
N ILE A 1028 -51.46 12.91 13.58
CA ILE A 1028 -50.66 14.08 13.18
C ILE A 1028 -51.19 14.64 11.85
N GLU A 1029 -51.61 15.91 11.82
CA GLU A 1029 -52.01 16.59 10.58
C GLU A 1029 -50.79 16.86 9.69
N ARG A 1030 -50.86 16.45 8.41
CA ARG A 1030 -49.81 16.75 7.44
C ARG A 1030 -49.89 18.24 7.04
N GLN A 1031 -48.93 19.05 7.49
CA GLN A 1031 -48.75 20.42 6.98
C GLN A 1031 -47.97 20.42 5.66
N ASN A 1032 -48.08 21.50 4.88
CA ASN A 1032 -47.43 21.65 3.56
C ASN A 1032 -45.89 21.52 3.60
N ASP A 1033 -45.26 21.83 4.73
CA ASP A 1033 -43.86 21.47 5.00
C ASP A 1033 -43.82 20.09 5.68
N ASN A 1034 -43.56 19.04 4.89
CA ASN A 1034 -43.44 17.65 5.33
C ASN A 1034 -42.24 17.44 6.30
N ASN A 1035 -42.32 17.97 7.52
CA ASN A 1035 -41.29 17.77 8.54
C ASN A 1035 -41.32 16.33 9.07
N MET A 1036 -40.44 15.48 8.55
CA MET A 1036 -40.32 14.06 8.93
C MET A 1036 -39.49 13.82 10.20
N THR A 1037 -38.98 14.87 10.85
CA THR A 1037 -38.14 14.75 12.06
C THR A 1037 -38.74 13.87 13.16
N PRO A 1038 -40.05 13.96 13.50
CA PRO A 1038 -40.64 13.08 14.51
C PRO A 1038 -40.55 11.59 14.14
N PHE A 1039 -40.70 11.27 12.85
CA PHE A 1039 -40.56 9.91 12.34
C PHE A 1039 -39.10 9.42 12.38
N TYR A 1040 -38.15 10.32 12.07
CA TYR A 1040 -36.72 10.04 12.20
C TYR A 1040 -36.27 9.90 13.66
N ALA A 1041 -37.04 10.37 14.63
CA ALA A 1041 -36.75 10.23 16.05
C ALA A 1041 -37.26 8.91 16.67
N LEU A 1042 -38.14 8.18 15.98
CA LEU A 1042 -38.69 6.91 16.45
C LEU A 1042 -37.60 5.88 16.72
N VAL A 1043 -37.86 4.96 17.66
CA VAL A 1043 -36.97 3.84 17.95
C VAL A 1043 -36.93 2.90 16.74
N TYR A 1044 -35.77 2.28 16.48
CA TYR A 1044 -35.55 1.39 15.33
C TYR A 1044 -36.66 0.34 15.12
N THR A 1045 -37.18 -0.25 16.19
CA THR A 1045 -38.26 -1.27 16.12
C THR A 1045 -39.56 -0.70 15.54
N GLU A 1046 -39.92 0.52 15.90
CA GLU A 1046 -41.14 1.19 15.42
C GLU A 1046 -40.95 1.64 13.97
N THR A 1047 -39.82 2.30 13.67
CA THR A 1047 -39.50 2.71 12.29
C THR A 1047 -39.47 1.50 11.35
N THR A 1048 -38.83 0.40 11.78
CA THR A 1048 -38.78 -0.86 11.01
C THR A 1048 -40.17 -1.40 10.71
N GLY A 1049 -41.08 -1.35 11.68
CA GLY A 1049 -42.47 -1.78 11.51
C GLY A 1049 -43.19 -1.00 10.42
N TYR A 1050 -43.09 0.34 10.43
CA TYR A 1050 -43.70 1.19 9.40
C TYR A 1050 -43.05 1.00 8.02
N LEU A 1051 -41.72 0.96 7.95
CA LEU A 1051 -40.97 0.74 6.70
C LEU A 1051 -41.29 -0.63 6.08
N ALA A 1052 -41.33 -1.69 6.89
CA ALA A 1052 -41.67 -3.04 6.41
C ALA A 1052 -43.12 -3.11 5.91
N ARG A 1053 -44.07 -2.50 6.62
CA ARG A 1053 -45.49 -2.44 6.19
C ARG A 1053 -45.63 -1.71 4.86
N ALA A 1054 -44.98 -0.55 4.69
CA ALA A 1054 -44.99 0.19 3.44
C ALA A 1054 -44.34 -0.59 2.29
N ALA A 1055 -43.18 -1.22 2.53
CA ALA A 1055 -42.50 -2.05 1.55
C ALA A 1055 -43.37 -3.25 1.10
N VAL A 1056 -43.98 -3.97 2.05
CA VAL A 1056 -44.89 -5.08 1.75
C VAL A 1056 -46.14 -4.59 1.00
N ASN A 1057 -46.74 -3.48 1.40
CA ASN A 1057 -47.88 -2.90 0.68
C ASN A 1057 -47.54 -2.61 -0.79
N LYS A 1058 -46.37 -2.03 -1.06
CA LYS A 1058 -45.92 -1.75 -2.43
C LYS A 1058 -45.63 -3.03 -3.22
N VAL A 1059 -45.03 -4.04 -2.59
CA VAL A 1059 -44.86 -5.39 -3.18
C VAL A 1059 -46.22 -6.02 -3.54
N LEU A 1060 -47.20 -5.92 -2.64
CA LEU A 1060 -48.53 -6.53 -2.80
C LEU A 1060 -49.42 -5.75 -3.77
N GLN A 1061 -49.33 -4.41 -3.81
CA GLN A 1061 -50.10 -3.56 -4.73
C GLN A 1061 -49.52 -3.61 -6.15
N GLY A 1062 -48.21 -3.80 -6.30
CA GLY A 1062 -47.52 -3.93 -7.58
C GLY A 1062 -47.56 -5.33 -8.19
N GLY A 1063 -48.67 -6.07 -8.04
CA GLY A 1063 -48.89 -7.46 -8.49
C GLY A 1063 -47.99 -7.93 -9.63
N ALA A 1064 -46.90 -8.61 -9.26
CA ALA A 1064 -45.94 -9.21 -10.18
C ALA A 1064 -45.45 -10.56 -9.62
N LEU A 1065 -46.37 -11.45 -9.30
CA LEU A 1065 -46.09 -12.88 -9.33
C LEU A 1065 -46.00 -13.27 -10.80
N SER A 1066 -44.81 -13.23 -11.40
CA SER A 1066 -44.52 -14.05 -12.57
C SER A 1066 -43.91 -15.35 -12.07
N THR A 1067 -44.64 -16.45 -12.22
CA THR A 1067 -44.00 -17.77 -12.29
C THR A 1067 -43.03 -17.73 -13.47
N LEU A 1068 -41.80 -18.22 -13.24
CA LEU A 1068 -40.73 -18.33 -14.25
C LEU A 1068 -41.29 -18.84 -15.58
N ASP A 1069 -41.37 -17.97 -16.59
CA ASP A 1069 -41.50 -18.40 -17.98
C ASP A 1069 -40.13 -18.42 -18.63
N GLU A 1070 -39.79 -19.62 -19.09
CA GLU A 1070 -38.73 -20.04 -19.99
C GLU A 1070 -38.03 -18.92 -20.78
N ASN A 1071 -36.86 -18.48 -20.31
CA ASN A 1071 -35.73 -18.05 -21.17
C ASN A 1071 -34.45 -17.92 -20.34
N GLY A 1072 -33.61 -18.96 -20.39
CA GLY A 1072 -32.14 -18.84 -20.37
C GLY A 1072 -31.46 -18.07 -19.23
N PHE A 1073 -31.78 -18.34 -17.97
CA PHE A 1073 -30.83 -18.11 -16.88
C PHE A 1073 -30.39 -19.47 -16.34
N SER A 1074 -29.22 -19.93 -16.77
CA SER A 1074 -28.54 -21.05 -16.13
C SER A 1074 -28.16 -20.64 -14.71
N ASN A 1075 -28.97 -21.06 -13.73
CA ASN A 1075 -28.63 -21.00 -12.32
C ASN A 1075 -27.38 -21.86 -12.07
N GLY A 1076 -26.21 -21.22 -12.02
CA GLY A 1076 -25.10 -21.72 -11.23
C GLY A 1076 -25.49 -21.58 -9.76
N THR A 1077 -25.88 -22.67 -9.13
CA THR A 1077 -26.13 -22.74 -7.69
C THR A 1077 -24.82 -22.58 -6.92
N ASP A 1078 -24.39 -21.34 -6.71
CA ASP A 1078 -23.46 -21.01 -5.62
C ASP A 1078 -24.27 -20.90 -4.32
N HIS A 1079 -24.69 -22.05 -3.80
CA HIS A 1079 -24.99 -22.18 -2.37
C HIS A 1079 -23.65 -22.20 -1.63
N LEU A 1080 -23.07 -21.02 -1.42
CA LEU A 1080 -22.08 -20.86 -0.36
C LEU A 1080 -22.83 -20.89 0.97
N HIS A 1081 -22.67 -22.01 1.68
CA HIS A 1081 -23.11 -22.19 3.06
C HIS A 1081 -22.68 -21.00 3.93
N ASP A 1082 -23.60 -20.58 4.80
CA ASP A 1082 -23.33 -19.78 5.98
C ASP A 1082 -22.08 -20.29 6.70
N GLU A 1083 -20.95 -19.61 6.54
CA GLU A 1083 -19.91 -19.61 7.56
C GLU A 1083 -20.19 -18.46 8.51
N THR A 1084 -20.92 -18.78 9.57
CA THR A 1084 -20.89 -18.11 10.85
C THR A 1084 -19.44 -18.04 11.36
N CYS A 1085 -18.67 -17.09 10.84
CA CYS A 1085 -17.37 -16.76 11.41
C CYS A 1085 -17.62 -16.03 12.74
N HIS A 1086 -17.53 -16.80 13.82
CA HIS A 1086 -17.49 -16.29 15.19
C HIS A 1086 -16.47 -15.14 15.29
N VAL A 1087 -16.97 -14.03 15.84
CA VAL A 1087 -16.30 -13.00 16.64
C VAL A 1087 -14.76 -12.98 16.59
N SER A 1088 -14.23 -11.89 16.04
CA SER A 1088 -13.22 -11.06 16.72
C SER A 1088 -13.47 -9.59 16.37
#